data_AF-A0A2H5WRR6-F1
#
_entry.id   AF-A0A2H5WRR6-F1
#
_cell.length_a   1.000
_cell.length_b   1.000
_cell.length_c   1.000
_cell.angle_alpha   90.00
_cell.angle_beta   90.00
_cell.angle_gamma   90.00
#
_symmetry.space_group_name_H-M   'P 1'
#
loop_
_entity.id
_entity.type
_entity.pdbx_description
1 polymer ?
#
loop_
_entity_poly.entity_id
_entity_poly.type
_entity_poly.pdbx_seq_one_letter_code
_entity_poly.pdbx_strand_id
1 'polypeptide(L)'
;MKESVIIVSHYPPERIRAIAMPVGGIGTGCFALGGDGALLDWQLMSRPHRGWRPPYAHLLLWVRTPNDKTYLRVLEGMLRLQLDADHGAPQPLAGIPRMRAAGFEAAYPFGSALLRDPVLPIEVSLTAFNPLIPEATDDSSLPMGLLTIVVSNRGAHPLEASLTFLLTNFLGEDGVRRDLRGNISEFAEAHGWRGLLFRKEPKQRSPRWGTLTLLAEGGAVLAARRWVFRDRPWNGEVLGLIDTLLAEGAIPDENPNTPCPSSNENGWDSSLSVRFHLPARSQHTVRFLLCWHFPYRDLRELGWWQGKEGEDSIVRNHYALRFRDALEVAQHVIPRLGELEKRTREFVRSVVHRALPQPFREAALNCLAVLRSPTVFRLEDGTFCGFEGCSATTGCCHGSCTHVWNYEEATLALFPDLHRSMLESHLKYGITPDGAQRFRLDLPLGTSSWGRAAADGQMGLIVRAYQQYRRDNNLEWLRQVYPKLKQLLSFAWLPGSWDADRDGVMEGAQHNTYDIEFFGPNPMCGVWYLAALLAMEEMAKRVGETDFAQECRQLFERGSRWIDENLFDGEYYVQRVQPLQGQPHPMTTAIDPGDPAYQRYQVGTGCLIDQLTGQYKANRAGLGDLLKREHIVKALRSLMRHNFRRGFHQHYNNMRTYALGDEAGVLICSYPRGERPETPFPYWAECWTGLEYMFARLLLDYGLEQEALRVVQAVRHRHDGAKRNPFNEPECGSYYARCMSAWSLVHQTST
;
A
#
# COMPACT_ATOMS: atom_id res chain seq x y z
N MET A 1 -15.70 -3.53 30.53
CA MET A 1 -16.66 -3.12 29.48
C MET A 1 -16.20 -3.74 28.17
N LYS A 2 -17.06 -4.47 27.45
CA LYS A 2 -16.74 -4.92 26.09
C LYS A 2 -16.60 -3.67 25.23
N GLU A 3 -15.37 -3.25 24.93
CA GLU A 3 -15.15 -2.13 24.01
C GLU A 3 -15.81 -2.46 22.68
N SER A 4 -16.62 -1.53 22.17
CA SER A 4 -17.36 -1.70 20.91
C SER A 4 -16.43 -2.01 19.75
N VAL A 5 -16.77 -3.02 18.95
CA VAL A 5 -16.06 -3.34 17.70
C VAL A 5 -16.14 -2.12 16.79
N ILE A 6 -14.99 -1.63 16.33
CA ILE A 6 -14.91 -0.50 15.41
C ILE A 6 -14.98 -1.07 14.01
N ILE A 7 -16.10 -0.86 13.31
CA ILE A 7 -16.34 -1.42 11.98
C ILE A 7 -16.76 -0.28 11.06
N VAL A 8 -16.14 -0.22 9.88
CA VAL A 8 -16.55 0.65 8.77
C VAL A 8 -17.30 -0.14 7.71
N SER A 9 -16.86 -1.37 7.46
CA SER A 9 -17.37 -2.19 6.37
C SER A 9 -17.63 -3.62 6.83
N HIS A 10 -18.80 -4.13 6.47
CA HIS A 10 -19.16 -5.55 6.59
C HIS A 10 -19.23 -6.15 5.19
N TYR A 11 -18.41 -7.16 4.94
CA TYR A 11 -18.38 -7.91 3.70
C TYR A 11 -19.10 -9.25 3.90
N PRO A 12 -20.24 -9.49 3.25
CA PRO A 12 -20.98 -10.74 3.38
C PRO A 12 -20.23 -11.92 2.71
N PRO A 13 -20.60 -13.19 2.97
CA PRO A 13 -19.90 -14.39 2.47
C PRO A 13 -19.63 -14.48 0.96
N GLU A 14 -20.42 -13.79 0.15
CA GLU A 14 -20.26 -13.71 -1.31
C GLU A 14 -19.22 -12.66 -1.74
N ARG A 15 -18.83 -11.75 -0.83
CA ARG A 15 -17.91 -10.63 -1.05
C ARG A 15 -16.60 -10.72 -0.27
N ILE A 16 -16.15 -11.93 0.06
CA ILE A 16 -14.89 -12.13 0.81
C ILE A 16 -13.76 -12.75 -0.01
N ARG A 17 -14.06 -13.25 -1.22
CA ARG A 17 -13.14 -14.07 -2.01
C ARG A 17 -11.82 -13.37 -2.33
N ALA A 18 -11.87 -12.09 -2.68
CA ALA A 18 -10.72 -11.31 -3.10
C ALA A 18 -10.04 -10.58 -1.93
N ILE A 19 -10.58 -10.67 -0.70
CA ILE A 19 -10.02 -9.96 0.45
C ILE A 19 -8.70 -10.62 0.84
N ALA A 20 -7.63 -9.82 0.85
CA ALA A 20 -6.36 -10.13 1.46
C ALA A 20 -5.84 -8.85 2.14
N MET A 21 -6.06 -8.74 3.45
CA MET A 21 -5.72 -7.53 4.23
C MET A 21 -4.28 -7.65 4.78
N PRO A 22 -3.32 -6.80 4.37
CA PRO A 22 -1.95 -6.90 4.84
C PRO A 22 -1.80 -6.52 6.32
N VAL A 23 -1.00 -7.32 7.03
CA VAL A 23 -0.71 -7.24 8.47
C VAL A 23 0.81 -7.20 8.64
N GLY A 24 1.32 -6.03 9.03
CA GLY A 24 2.75 -5.81 9.25
C GLY A 24 3.10 -4.34 9.46
N GLY A 25 4.31 -4.09 9.97
CA GLY A 25 4.87 -2.75 10.19
C GLY A 25 5.21 -2.04 8.88
N ILE A 26 5.22 -0.70 8.89
CA ILE A 26 5.70 0.09 7.75
C ILE A 26 7.12 -0.33 7.38
N GLY A 27 7.30 -0.84 6.17
CA GLY A 27 8.62 -1.24 5.66
C GLY A 27 9.21 -2.52 6.25
N THR A 28 8.45 -3.29 7.04
CA THR A 28 8.98 -4.48 7.73
C THR A 28 8.69 -5.81 7.03
N GLY A 29 7.88 -5.80 5.97
CA GLY A 29 7.22 -7.00 5.44
C GLY A 29 5.87 -7.26 6.11
N CYS A 30 5.07 -8.15 5.55
CA CYS A 30 3.73 -8.47 6.03
C CYS A 30 3.29 -9.88 5.61
N PHE A 31 2.23 -10.39 6.23
CA PHE A 31 1.36 -11.43 5.65
C PHE A 31 -0.05 -10.84 5.52
N ALA A 32 -0.96 -11.51 4.82
CA ALA A 32 -2.34 -11.07 4.68
C ALA A 32 -3.32 -11.98 5.42
N LEU A 33 -4.35 -11.37 6.04
CA LEU A 33 -5.55 -12.09 6.48
C LEU A 33 -6.57 -12.10 5.33
N GLY A 34 -6.91 -13.30 4.86
CA GLY A 34 -7.92 -13.55 3.86
C GLY A 34 -9.34 -13.35 4.40
N GLY A 35 -10.28 -12.96 3.55
CA GLY A 35 -11.68 -12.78 3.94
C GLY A 35 -12.36 -14.07 4.43
N ASP A 36 -11.80 -15.22 4.06
CA ASP A 36 -12.22 -16.55 4.47
C ASP A 36 -11.43 -17.11 5.66
N GLY A 37 -10.52 -16.31 6.27
CA GLY A 37 -9.68 -16.71 7.39
C GLY A 37 -8.30 -17.24 7.02
N ALA A 38 -7.99 -17.43 5.73
CA ALA A 38 -6.68 -17.93 5.32
C ALA A 38 -5.55 -16.91 5.59
N LEU A 39 -4.37 -17.40 5.94
CA LEU A 39 -3.16 -16.57 6.03
C LEU A 39 -2.38 -16.66 4.71
N LEU A 40 -2.37 -15.56 3.96
CA LEU A 40 -1.90 -15.47 2.57
C LEU A 40 -0.78 -14.45 2.42
N ASP A 41 -0.25 -14.29 1.20
CA ASP A 41 0.68 -13.22 0.80
C ASP A 41 1.85 -13.00 1.77
N TRP A 42 2.54 -14.06 2.16
CA TRP A 42 3.65 -13.99 3.11
C TRP A 42 4.87 -13.32 2.49
N GLN A 43 5.13 -12.09 2.88
CA GLN A 43 6.11 -11.17 2.29
C GLN A 43 7.06 -10.62 3.36
N LEU A 44 7.50 -11.49 4.29
CA LEU A 44 8.33 -11.10 5.44
C LEU A 44 9.80 -10.85 5.08
N MET A 45 10.30 -11.51 4.04
CA MET A 45 11.72 -11.46 3.61
C MET A 45 11.99 -10.29 2.64
N SER A 46 11.34 -9.15 2.88
CA SER A 46 11.56 -7.89 2.14
C SER A 46 11.28 -7.95 0.63
N ARG A 47 10.47 -8.91 0.16
CA ARG A 47 10.14 -9.12 -1.26
C ARG A 47 8.64 -9.24 -1.47
N PRO A 48 8.07 -8.65 -2.54
CA PRO A 48 6.71 -8.95 -2.97
C PRO A 48 6.58 -10.43 -3.35
N HIS A 49 5.46 -11.05 -2.97
CA HIS A 49 5.02 -12.36 -3.45
C HIS A 49 3.53 -12.55 -3.17
N ARG A 50 2.70 -12.13 -4.12
CA ARG A 50 1.24 -12.29 -3.99
C ARG A 50 0.83 -13.73 -4.32
N GLY A 51 -0.02 -14.29 -3.46
CA GLY A 51 -0.53 -15.66 -3.56
C GLY A 51 0.39 -16.70 -2.93
N TRP A 52 1.61 -16.35 -2.52
CA TRP A 52 2.48 -17.32 -1.84
C TRP A 52 2.17 -17.45 -0.36
N ARG A 53 2.25 -18.71 0.07
CA ARG A 53 2.05 -19.16 1.43
C ARG A 53 3.13 -20.21 1.71
N PRO A 54 3.84 -20.12 2.85
CA PRO A 54 4.77 -21.15 3.25
C PRO A 54 4.10 -22.54 3.30
N PRO A 55 4.86 -23.62 3.11
CA PRO A 55 4.40 -24.95 3.50
C PRO A 55 3.85 -24.88 4.92
N TYR A 56 2.69 -25.52 5.13
CA TYR A 56 1.91 -25.46 6.36
C TYR A 56 1.94 -24.07 7.03
N ALA A 57 0.96 -23.20 6.77
CA ALA A 57 0.81 -21.93 7.50
C ALA A 57 -0.63 -21.75 7.99
N HIS A 58 -1.20 -22.77 8.64
CA HIS A 58 -2.64 -22.94 8.87
C HIS A 58 -3.00 -22.88 10.35
N LEU A 59 -4.21 -22.38 10.64
CA LEU A 59 -4.84 -22.51 11.94
C LEU A 59 -5.88 -23.64 11.90
N LEU A 60 -5.83 -24.53 12.89
CA LEU A 60 -6.78 -25.62 13.04
C LEU A 60 -7.49 -25.52 14.40
N LEU A 61 -8.74 -25.96 14.43
CA LEU A 61 -9.54 -26.12 15.63
C LEU A 61 -9.84 -27.60 15.82
N TRP A 62 -9.39 -28.15 16.94
CA TRP A 62 -9.84 -29.44 17.44
C TRP A 62 -10.86 -29.24 18.55
N VAL A 63 -11.88 -30.11 18.59
CA VAL A 63 -12.93 -30.09 19.59
C VAL A 63 -13.25 -31.51 20.03
N ARG A 64 -13.34 -31.73 21.35
CA ARG A 64 -13.91 -32.93 21.95
C ARG A 64 -15.21 -32.59 22.67
N THR A 65 -16.25 -33.32 22.31
CA THR A 65 -17.60 -33.20 22.89
C THR A 65 -17.74 -34.12 24.12
N PRO A 66 -18.79 -33.96 24.96
CA PRO A 66 -18.98 -34.77 26.16
C PRO A 66 -19.18 -36.28 25.94
N ASN A 67 -19.47 -36.71 24.70
CA ASN A 67 -19.60 -38.13 24.34
C ASN A 67 -18.32 -38.67 23.66
N ASP A 68 -17.18 -38.02 23.92
CA ASP A 68 -15.86 -38.35 23.38
C ASP A 68 -15.73 -38.32 21.86
N LYS A 69 -16.70 -37.76 21.13
CA LYS A 69 -16.52 -37.47 19.70
C LYS A 69 -15.60 -36.29 19.51
N THR A 70 -14.60 -36.47 18.65
CA THR A 70 -13.62 -35.46 18.28
C THR A 70 -13.83 -34.96 16.85
N TYR A 71 -13.54 -33.68 16.64
CA TYR A 71 -13.68 -33.01 15.35
C TYR A 71 -12.45 -32.17 15.09
N LEU A 72 -12.00 -32.16 13.84
CA LEU A 72 -10.92 -31.30 13.37
C LEU A 72 -11.44 -30.38 12.27
N ARG A 73 -11.06 -29.11 12.34
CA ARG A 73 -11.35 -28.10 11.32
C ARG A 73 -10.12 -27.30 10.97
N VAL A 74 -9.94 -26.97 9.69
CA VAL A 74 -9.13 -25.81 9.31
C VAL A 74 -9.96 -24.54 9.52
N LEU A 75 -9.40 -23.52 10.17
CA LEU A 75 -10.01 -22.21 10.40
C LEU A 75 -9.98 -21.33 9.14
N GLU A 76 -10.45 -21.89 8.03
CA GLU A 76 -10.55 -21.23 6.73
C GLU A 76 -11.86 -21.61 6.06
N GLY A 77 -12.32 -20.80 5.11
CA GLY A 77 -13.47 -21.12 4.28
C GLY A 77 -13.24 -22.30 3.34
N MET A 78 -14.34 -22.77 2.75
CA MET A 78 -14.33 -23.84 1.74
C MET A 78 -13.48 -23.45 0.52
N LEU A 79 -12.71 -24.42 0.00
CA LEU A 79 -11.95 -24.27 -1.23
C LEU A 79 -12.89 -24.06 -2.43
N ARG A 80 -12.53 -23.13 -3.34
CA ARG A 80 -13.33 -22.77 -4.52
C ARG A 80 -12.57 -22.78 -5.84
N LEU A 81 -11.25 -22.96 -5.81
CA LEU A 81 -10.38 -22.82 -6.97
C LEU A 81 -9.58 -24.10 -7.21
N GLN A 82 -9.33 -24.41 -8.47
CA GLN A 82 -8.51 -25.55 -8.90
C GLN A 82 -9.00 -26.90 -8.35
N LEU A 83 -10.32 -27.04 -8.15
CA LEU A 83 -10.92 -28.30 -7.68
C LEU A 83 -10.81 -29.40 -8.74
N ASP A 84 -10.67 -28.99 -10.00
CA ASP A 84 -10.54 -29.78 -11.22
C ASP A 84 -9.09 -29.95 -11.69
N ALA A 85 -8.10 -29.64 -10.84
CA ALA A 85 -6.70 -29.92 -11.15
C ALA A 85 -6.46 -31.45 -11.29
N ASP A 86 -5.43 -31.84 -12.05
CA ASP A 86 -5.17 -33.22 -12.50
C ASP A 86 -5.15 -34.28 -11.37
N HIS A 87 -4.85 -33.87 -10.14
CA HIS A 87 -4.77 -34.75 -8.96
C HIS A 87 -5.71 -34.31 -7.83
N GLY A 88 -6.80 -33.63 -8.16
CA GLY A 88 -7.73 -33.02 -7.21
C GLY A 88 -7.21 -31.70 -6.67
N ALA A 89 -7.92 -31.14 -5.68
CA ALA A 89 -7.62 -29.83 -5.10
C ALA A 89 -6.15 -29.74 -4.60
N PRO A 90 -5.30 -28.88 -5.20
CA PRO A 90 -3.85 -28.87 -4.94
C PRO A 90 -3.48 -28.15 -3.64
N GLN A 91 -4.45 -27.54 -2.95
CA GLN A 91 -4.18 -26.77 -1.75
C GLN A 91 -3.78 -27.70 -0.58
N PRO A 92 -2.76 -27.33 0.22
CA PRO A 92 -2.39 -28.10 1.41
C PRO A 92 -3.59 -28.33 2.34
N LEU A 93 -3.65 -29.52 2.92
CA LEU A 93 -4.72 -29.93 3.84
C LEU A 93 -6.14 -29.88 3.23
N ALA A 94 -6.29 -29.94 1.91
CA ALA A 94 -7.60 -29.91 1.25
C ALA A 94 -8.57 -31.01 1.75
N GLY A 95 -8.03 -32.17 2.17
CA GLY A 95 -8.82 -33.28 2.72
C GLY A 95 -9.30 -33.10 4.16
N ILE A 96 -8.81 -32.10 4.89
CA ILE A 96 -9.26 -31.81 6.26
C ILE A 96 -10.51 -30.92 6.19
N PRO A 97 -11.62 -31.25 6.89
CA PRO A 97 -12.82 -30.42 6.91
C PRO A 97 -12.51 -28.96 7.29
N ARG A 98 -13.19 -28.03 6.64
CA ARG A 98 -12.98 -26.58 6.81
C ARG A 98 -14.19 -25.93 7.47
N MET A 99 -14.00 -24.78 8.11
CA MET A 99 -15.14 -23.97 8.56
C MET A 99 -15.87 -23.32 7.38
N ARG A 100 -17.08 -22.82 7.62
CA ARG A 100 -17.78 -21.98 6.66
C ARG A 100 -17.51 -20.52 6.96
N ALA A 101 -17.06 -19.77 5.97
CA ALA A 101 -16.94 -18.33 6.10
C ALA A 101 -18.34 -17.67 6.15
N ALA A 102 -18.54 -16.82 7.15
CA ALA A 102 -19.77 -16.10 7.44
C ALA A 102 -19.67 -14.60 7.10
N GLY A 103 -18.48 -14.12 6.73
CA GLY A 103 -18.24 -12.73 6.31
C GLY A 103 -16.89 -12.23 6.81
N PHE A 104 -16.60 -10.97 6.51
CA PHE A 104 -15.42 -10.24 6.99
C PHE A 104 -15.83 -8.86 7.46
N GLU A 105 -15.27 -8.40 8.58
CA GLU A 105 -15.52 -7.07 9.13
C GLU A 105 -14.22 -6.29 9.19
N ALA A 106 -14.26 -5.00 8.82
CA ALA A 106 -13.04 -4.20 8.75
C ALA A 106 -13.23 -2.75 9.18
N ALA A 107 -12.19 -2.24 9.83
CA ALA A 107 -11.83 -0.84 9.93
C ALA A 107 -10.29 -0.79 9.99
N TYR A 108 -9.65 -0.71 8.83
CA TYR A 108 -8.20 -0.87 8.69
C TYR A 108 -7.43 -0.01 9.70
N PRO A 109 -6.42 -0.54 10.44
CA PRO A 109 -5.73 -1.82 10.23
C PRO A 109 -6.38 -3.03 10.92
N PHE A 110 -7.59 -2.92 11.45
CA PHE A 110 -8.32 -4.06 12.01
C PHE A 110 -9.15 -4.76 10.95
N GLY A 111 -9.05 -6.09 10.90
CA GLY A 111 -9.87 -6.95 10.05
C GLY A 111 -10.16 -8.27 10.75
N SER A 112 -11.40 -8.75 10.62
CA SER A 112 -11.88 -9.97 11.27
C SER A 112 -12.59 -10.89 10.29
N ALA A 113 -12.07 -12.10 10.13
CA ALA A 113 -12.75 -13.18 9.41
C ALA A 113 -13.73 -13.88 10.35
N LEU A 114 -14.98 -14.00 9.92
CA LEU A 114 -16.05 -14.64 10.68
C LEU A 114 -16.28 -16.05 10.12
N LEU A 115 -16.22 -17.06 10.98
CA LEU A 115 -16.32 -18.46 10.62
C LEU A 115 -17.38 -19.19 11.46
N ARG A 116 -18.04 -20.19 10.87
CA ARG A 116 -19.04 -21.03 11.52
C ARG A 116 -18.79 -22.50 11.22
N ASP A 117 -18.90 -23.34 12.23
CA ASP A 117 -18.84 -24.79 12.02
C ASP A 117 -20.18 -25.29 11.44
N PRO A 118 -20.17 -26.16 10.41
CA PRO A 118 -21.39 -26.67 9.82
C PRO A 118 -22.10 -27.77 10.64
N VAL A 119 -21.41 -28.36 11.63
CA VAL A 119 -21.88 -29.51 12.42
C VAL A 119 -22.01 -29.16 13.90
N LEU A 120 -21.04 -28.44 14.44
CA LEU A 120 -21.01 -28.03 15.85
C LEU A 120 -21.58 -26.62 16.01
N PRO A 121 -22.18 -26.29 17.17
CA PRO A 121 -22.68 -24.94 17.46
C PRO A 121 -21.51 -23.99 17.83
N ILE A 122 -20.50 -23.90 16.98
CA ILE A 122 -19.28 -23.13 17.20
C ILE A 122 -19.17 -22.03 16.15
N GLU A 123 -18.90 -20.81 16.62
CA GLU A 123 -18.53 -19.67 15.79
C GLU A 123 -17.12 -19.22 16.17
N VAL A 124 -16.34 -18.79 15.18
CA VAL A 124 -14.98 -18.28 15.38
C VAL A 124 -14.86 -16.91 14.73
N SER A 125 -14.28 -15.95 15.46
CA SER A 125 -13.80 -14.68 14.90
C SER A 125 -12.28 -14.67 14.96
N LEU A 126 -11.63 -14.53 13.80
CA LEU A 126 -10.18 -14.42 13.65
C LEU A 126 -9.84 -12.98 13.27
N THR A 127 -9.32 -12.23 14.23
CA THR A 127 -8.96 -10.81 14.04
C THR A 127 -7.46 -10.65 13.94
N ALA A 128 -6.97 -9.98 12.88
CA ALA A 128 -5.56 -9.63 12.75
C ALA A 128 -5.31 -8.15 13.13
N PHE A 129 -4.12 -7.89 13.70
CA PHE A 129 -3.71 -6.57 14.15
C PHE A 129 -2.20 -6.34 13.99
N ASN A 130 -1.85 -5.14 13.52
CA ASN A 130 -0.55 -4.49 13.67
C ASN A 130 -0.80 -3.00 13.98
N PRO A 131 -0.02 -2.34 14.85
CA PRO A 131 -0.24 -0.94 15.20
C PRO A 131 -0.10 0.02 14.01
N LEU A 132 -1.06 0.94 13.87
CA LEU A 132 -1.02 2.09 12.95
C LEU A 132 -1.41 3.33 13.74
N ILE A 133 -0.39 4.05 14.19
CA ILE A 133 -0.52 5.16 15.11
C ILE A 133 0.12 6.39 14.45
N PRO A 134 -0.66 7.40 14.06
CA PRO A 134 -0.14 8.63 13.47
C PRO A 134 0.95 9.25 14.34
N GLU A 135 1.97 9.82 13.68
CA GLU A 135 3.15 10.48 14.26
C GLU A 135 4.04 9.57 15.14
N ALA A 136 3.70 8.29 15.28
CA ALA A 136 4.52 7.28 15.93
C ALA A 136 5.02 6.28 14.90
N THR A 137 5.89 6.75 14.00
CA THR A 137 6.46 5.95 12.90
C THR A 137 7.12 4.69 13.42
N ASP A 138 7.86 4.76 14.52
CA ASP A 138 8.57 3.61 15.08
C ASP A 138 7.63 2.54 15.66
N ASP A 139 6.54 2.94 16.31
CA ASP A 139 5.51 2.01 16.78
C ASP A 139 4.71 1.45 15.60
N SER A 140 4.48 2.27 14.57
CA SER A 140 3.84 1.85 13.32
C SER A 140 4.75 0.99 12.43
N SER A 141 6.04 0.89 12.75
CA SER A 141 7.03 0.10 12.00
C SER A 141 7.47 -1.16 12.76
N LEU A 142 6.63 -1.69 13.66
CA LEU A 142 6.94 -2.91 14.40
C LEU A 142 6.75 -4.17 13.53
N PRO A 143 7.76 -5.07 13.43
CA PRO A 143 7.71 -6.27 12.59
C PRO A 143 6.93 -7.40 13.30
N MET A 144 5.63 -7.21 13.45
CA MET A 144 4.74 -8.14 14.16
C MET A 144 3.36 -8.30 13.51
N GLY A 145 2.68 -9.42 13.78
CA GLY A 145 1.26 -9.63 13.51
C GLY A 145 0.61 -10.37 14.67
N LEU A 146 -0.46 -9.80 15.22
CA LEU A 146 -1.24 -10.41 16.31
C LEU A 146 -2.52 -10.99 15.73
N LEU A 147 -2.75 -12.28 15.95
CA LEU A 147 -3.98 -12.97 15.62
C LEU A 147 -4.74 -13.25 16.92
N THR A 148 -5.90 -12.60 17.07
CA THR A 148 -6.83 -12.83 18.19
C THR A 148 -7.98 -13.69 17.71
N ILE A 149 -8.11 -14.88 18.27
CA ILE A 149 -9.12 -15.87 17.89
C ILE A 149 -10.11 -16.01 19.04
N VAL A 150 -11.36 -15.65 18.79
CA VAL A 150 -12.46 -15.82 19.75
C VAL A 150 -13.30 -17.01 19.31
N VAL A 151 -13.25 -18.10 20.07
CA VAL A 151 -14.07 -19.30 19.85
C VAL A 151 -15.31 -19.22 20.74
N SER A 152 -16.49 -19.19 20.12
CA SER A 152 -17.77 -19.08 20.80
C SER A 152 -18.55 -20.39 20.71
N ASN A 153 -18.86 -20.99 21.86
CA ASN A 153 -19.75 -22.14 21.96
C ASN A 153 -21.19 -21.64 22.17
N ARG A 154 -22.04 -21.83 21.16
CA ARG A 154 -23.48 -21.52 21.21
C ARG A 154 -24.32 -22.68 21.74
N GLY A 155 -23.70 -23.85 21.93
CA GLY A 155 -24.35 -25.06 22.41
C GLY A 155 -24.67 -25.05 23.90
N ALA A 156 -25.44 -26.06 24.31
CA ALA A 156 -25.86 -26.26 25.70
C ALA A 156 -24.87 -27.09 26.53
N HIS A 157 -23.83 -27.62 25.92
CA HIS A 157 -22.85 -28.49 26.59
C HIS A 157 -21.45 -27.90 26.55
N PRO A 158 -20.64 -28.12 27.60
CA PRO A 158 -19.23 -27.74 27.57
C PRO A 158 -18.46 -28.60 26.56
N LEU A 159 -17.36 -28.05 26.07
CA LEU A 159 -16.46 -28.66 25.11
C LEU A 159 -15.03 -28.56 25.64
N GLU A 160 -14.18 -29.49 25.24
CA GLU A 160 -12.75 -29.25 25.23
C GLU A 160 -12.34 -28.86 23.82
N ALA A 161 -11.42 -27.90 23.70
CA ALA A 161 -10.96 -27.45 22.42
C ALA A 161 -9.47 -27.12 22.44
N SER A 162 -8.87 -27.11 21.26
CA SER A 162 -7.55 -26.57 21.06
C SER A 162 -7.45 -25.86 19.73
N LEU A 163 -6.64 -24.80 19.71
CA LEU A 163 -6.26 -24.11 18.50
C LEU A 163 -4.81 -24.41 18.21
N THR A 164 -4.52 -24.91 17.01
CA THR A 164 -3.17 -25.28 16.57
C THR A 164 -2.76 -24.44 15.38
N PHE A 165 -1.68 -23.69 15.51
CA PHE A 165 -1.02 -23.01 14.40
C PHE A 165 0.09 -23.93 13.87
N LEU A 166 -0.10 -24.48 12.67
CA LEU A 166 0.91 -25.20 11.91
C LEU A 166 1.77 -24.20 11.15
N LEU A 167 3.09 -24.28 11.34
CA LEU A 167 4.05 -23.46 10.61
C LEU A 167 5.31 -24.25 10.29
N THR A 168 5.61 -24.45 9.01
CA THR A 168 6.95 -24.89 8.60
C THR A 168 7.94 -23.78 8.90
N ASN A 169 9.11 -24.11 9.45
CA ASN A 169 10.23 -23.18 9.53
C ASN A 169 10.75 -22.90 8.11
N PHE A 170 10.16 -21.89 7.47
CA PHE A 170 10.37 -21.55 6.07
C PHE A 170 11.54 -20.57 5.85
N LEU A 171 12.35 -20.28 6.86
CA LEU A 171 13.51 -19.38 6.71
C LEU A 171 14.43 -19.89 5.58
N GLY A 172 14.79 -19.02 4.63
CA GLY A 172 15.47 -19.45 3.41
C GLY A 172 14.55 -19.64 2.20
N GLU A 173 13.22 -19.60 2.37
CA GLU A 173 12.23 -19.72 1.30
C GLU A 173 11.33 -18.47 1.26
N ASP A 174 11.39 -17.72 0.16
CA ASP A 174 10.60 -16.50 -0.07
C ASP A 174 9.54 -16.69 -1.17
N GLY A 175 9.31 -17.95 -1.57
CA GLY A 175 8.41 -18.35 -2.65
C GLY A 175 8.97 -18.19 -4.07
N VAL A 176 10.18 -17.66 -4.22
CA VAL A 176 10.91 -17.61 -5.50
C VAL A 176 12.17 -18.45 -5.42
N ARG A 177 12.91 -18.35 -4.31
CA ARG A 177 14.07 -19.17 -4.01
C ARG A 177 13.79 -19.99 -2.77
N ARG A 178 14.38 -21.18 -2.71
CA ARG A 178 14.22 -22.12 -1.59
C ARG A 178 15.57 -22.67 -1.16
N ASP A 179 15.89 -22.48 0.11
CA ASP A 179 16.96 -23.20 0.79
C ASP A 179 16.60 -23.40 2.26
N LEU A 180 16.03 -24.55 2.62
CA LEU A 180 15.60 -24.83 4.00
C LEU A 180 16.67 -25.51 4.86
N ARG A 181 17.87 -25.80 4.32
CA ARG A 181 18.97 -26.39 5.09
C ARG A 181 19.42 -25.42 6.18
N GLY A 182 19.76 -25.93 7.36
CA GLY A 182 20.25 -25.04 8.42
C GLY A 182 19.17 -24.43 9.31
N ASN A 183 17.89 -24.74 9.07
CA ASN A 183 16.81 -24.19 9.89
C ASN A 183 16.74 -24.93 11.23
N ILE A 184 16.54 -24.16 12.29
CA ILE A 184 16.48 -24.64 13.67
C ILE A 184 15.22 -24.06 14.31
N SER A 185 14.45 -24.94 14.96
CA SER A 185 13.24 -24.61 15.70
C SER A 185 13.49 -24.85 17.19
N GLU A 186 13.27 -23.83 18.02
CA GLU A 186 13.54 -23.84 19.46
C GLU A 186 12.29 -23.43 20.24
N PHE A 187 12.23 -23.82 21.52
CA PHE A 187 11.21 -23.27 22.41
C PHE A 187 11.54 -21.83 22.77
N ALA A 188 10.51 -21.00 22.88
CA ALA A 188 10.65 -19.59 23.24
C ALA A 188 9.59 -19.18 24.26
N GLU A 189 9.95 -18.27 25.16
CA GLU A 189 9.05 -17.63 26.10
C GLU A 189 9.38 -16.13 26.22
N ALA A 190 8.35 -15.29 26.29
CA ALA A 190 8.49 -13.86 26.57
C ALA A 190 7.27 -13.37 27.35
N HIS A 191 7.48 -12.80 28.53
CA HIS A 191 6.42 -12.21 29.36
C HIS A 191 5.20 -13.13 29.56
N GLY A 192 5.43 -14.43 29.78
CA GLY A 192 4.38 -15.43 30.00
C GLY A 192 3.74 -16.00 28.72
N TRP A 193 4.07 -15.45 27.54
CA TRP A 193 3.72 -16.04 26.26
C TRP A 193 4.73 -17.12 25.89
N ARG A 194 4.26 -18.25 25.36
CA ARG A 194 5.11 -19.41 25.06
C ARG A 194 4.95 -19.85 23.62
N GLY A 195 5.99 -20.43 23.03
CA GLY A 195 5.92 -21.02 21.71
C GLY A 195 7.26 -21.36 21.11
N LEU A 196 7.49 -20.90 19.88
CA LEU A 196 8.59 -21.31 19.02
C LEU A 196 9.43 -20.11 18.56
N LEU A 197 10.75 -20.30 18.53
CA LEU A 197 11.71 -19.46 17.81
C LEU A 197 12.24 -20.25 16.62
N PHE A 198 12.14 -19.66 15.45
CA PHE A 198 12.73 -20.16 14.21
C PHE A 198 13.96 -19.32 13.86
N ARG A 199 15.08 -19.98 13.59
CA ARG A 199 16.31 -19.36 13.10
C ARG A 199 16.94 -20.20 12.01
N LYS A 200 17.91 -19.60 11.30
CA LYS A 200 18.67 -20.23 10.23
C LYS A 200 20.17 -20.06 10.45
N GLU A 201 20.91 -21.16 10.35
CA GLU A 201 22.37 -21.22 10.44
C GLU A 201 23.01 -21.77 9.15
N PRO A 202 24.25 -21.36 8.81
CA PRO A 202 24.98 -20.27 9.44
C PRO A 202 24.35 -18.90 9.13
N LYS A 203 24.72 -17.87 9.89
CA LYS A 203 24.39 -16.48 9.56
C LYS A 203 24.83 -16.13 8.14
N GLN A 204 23.92 -15.53 7.37
CA GLN A 204 24.19 -15.10 5.99
C GLN A 204 23.75 -13.66 5.78
N ARG A 205 24.51 -12.93 4.97
CA ARG A 205 24.11 -11.61 4.49
C ARG A 205 23.18 -11.79 3.28
N SER A 206 21.93 -12.12 3.57
CA SER A 206 20.91 -12.53 2.59
C SER A 206 19.53 -12.05 3.02
N PRO A 207 18.64 -11.62 2.12
CA PRO A 207 17.26 -11.24 2.46
C PRO A 207 16.46 -12.40 3.09
N ARG A 208 16.86 -13.64 2.80
CA ARG A 208 16.22 -14.86 3.31
C ARG A 208 16.78 -15.35 4.64
N TRP A 209 17.80 -14.68 5.19
CA TRP A 209 18.33 -14.96 6.51
C TRP A 209 17.65 -14.09 7.56
N GLY A 210 17.29 -14.67 8.70
CA GLY A 210 16.60 -13.96 9.76
C GLY A 210 16.15 -14.87 10.90
N THR A 211 15.20 -14.37 11.67
CA THR A 211 14.51 -15.11 12.74
C THR A 211 13.01 -14.82 12.69
N LEU A 212 12.19 -15.76 13.16
CA LEU A 212 10.75 -15.62 13.28
C LEU A 212 10.33 -16.26 14.62
N THR A 213 9.54 -15.57 15.43
CA THR A 213 9.00 -16.11 16.67
C THR A 213 7.48 -16.22 16.54
N LEU A 214 6.93 -17.39 16.90
CA LEU A 214 5.50 -17.64 17.02
C LEU A 214 5.20 -17.96 18.49
N LEU A 215 4.54 -17.05 19.19
CA LEU A 215 4.16 -17.21 20.59
C LEU A 215 2.64 -17.23 20.74
N ALA A 216 2.16 -17.86 21.81
CA ALA A 216 0.74 -17.89 22.14
C ALA A 216 0.45 -17.77 23.63
N GLU A 217 -0.79 -17.42 23.92
CA GLU A 217 -1.38 -17.41 25.27
C GLU A 217 -2.89 -17.72 25.20
N GLY A 218 -3.56 -17.70 26.35
CA GLY A 218 -4.98 -17.97 26.46
C GLY A 218 -5.30 -19.44 26.72
N GLY A 219 -4.37 -20.23 27.26
CA GLY A 219 -4.62 -21.63 27.61
C GLY A 219 -3.34 -22.39 27.92
N ALA A 220 -3.44 -23.72 27.95
CA ALA A 220 -2.28 -24.59 28.06
C ALA A 220 -1.57 -24.66 26.70
N VAL A 221 -0.35 -24.11 26.62
CA VAL A 221 0.44 -24.02 25.38
C VAL A 221 1.34 -25.26 25.24
N LEU A 222 1.26 -25.93 24.09
CA LEU A 222 2.11 -27.06 23.70
C LEU A 222 2.77 -26.75 22.36
N ALA A 223 4.09 -26.81 22.32
CA ALA A 223 4.87 -26.56 21.12
C ALA A 223 5.52 -27.87 20.64
N ALA A 224 5.47 -28.11 19.33
CA ALA A 224 6.25 -29.14 18.66
C ALA A 224 7.20 -28.46 17.67
N ARG A 225 8.51 -28.57 17.90
CA ARG A 225 9.57 -28.04 17.04
C ARG A 225 9.73 -28.90 15.78
N ARG A 226 9.37 -30.18 15.88
CA ARG A 226 9.34 -31.15 14.78
C ARG A 226 8.30 -32.24 15.07
N TRP A 227 7.62 -32.72 14.03
CA TRP A 227 6.60 -33.76 14.13
C TRP A 227 7.19 -35.17 14.05
N VAL A 228 6.64 -36.10 14.84
CA VAL A 228 7.06 -37.52 14.88
C VAL A 228 6.78 -38.30 13.59
N PHE A 229 5.90 -37.79 12.73
CA PHE A 229 5.35 -38.50 11.57
C PHE A 229 5.75 -37.89 10.22
N ARG A 230 6.65 -36.90 10.20
CA ARG A 230 7.00 -36.12 9.00
C ARG A 230 7.60 -36.94 7.85
N ASP A 231 8.36 -37.99 8.16
CA ASP A 231 9.08 -38.77 7.16
C ASP A 231 8.23 -39.98 6.67
N ARG A 232 6.93 -40.00 6.99
CA ARG A 232 6.03 -41.08 6.55
C ARG A 232 5.70 -40.92 5.05
N PRO A 233 5.92 -41.95 4.21
CA PRO A 233 5.66 -41.87 2.79
C PRO A 233 4.14 -41.86 2.48
N TRP A 234 3.77 -41.62 1.22
CA TRP A 234 2.38 -41.70 0.71
C TRP A 234 1.38 -40.82 1.47
N ASN A 235 1.70 -39.54 1.69
CA ASN A 235 0.91 -38.60 2.50
C ASN A 235 0.74 -39.02 3.97
N GLY A 236 1.59 -39.90 4.49
CA GLY A 236 1.56 -40.34 5.88
C GLY A 236 1.82 -39.21 6.88
N GLU A 237 2.44 -38.10 6.46
CA GLU A 237 2.56 -36.90 7.28
C GLU A 237 1.18 -36.27 7.57
N VAL A 238 0.36 -36.02 6.55
CA VAL A 238 -0.98 -35.45 6.70
C VAL A 238 -1.89 -36.42 7.48
N LEU A 239 -1.77 -37.73 7.25
CA LEU A 239 -2.47 -38.73 8.04
C LEU A 239 -2.04 -38.67 9.51
N GLY A 240 -0.74 -38.61 9.78
CA GLY A 240 -0.21 -38.46 11.14
C GLY A 240 -0.73 -37.21 11.84
N LEU A 241 -0.77 -36.08 11.12
CA LEU A 241 -1.36 -34.82 11.59
C LEU A 241 -2.81 -35.01 12.01
N ILE A 242 -3.63 -35.64 11.15
CA ILE A 242 -5.05 -35.89 11.41
C ILE A 242 -5.22 -36.80 12.62
N ASP A 243 -4.57 -37.96 12.63
CA ASP A 243 -4.71 -38.96 13.68
C ASP A 243 -4.28 -38.41 15.04
N THR A 244 -3.13 -37.73 15.08
CA THR A 244 -2.57 -37.17 16.31
C THR A 244 -3.46 -36.07 16.87
N LEU A 245 -3.89 -35.12 16.03
CA LEU A 245 -4.76 -34.04 16.49
C LEU A 245 -6.12 -34.58 16.92
N LEU A 246 -6.72 -35.52 16.20
CA LEU A 246 -8.00 -36.10 16.59
C LEU A 246 -7.93 -36.86 17.92
N ALA A 247 -6.83 -37.57 18.17
CA ALA A 247 -6.63 -38.35 19.39
C ALA A 247 -6.26 -37.47 20.60
N GLU A 248 -5.31 -36.56 20.44
CA GLU A 248 -4.65 -35.86 21.56
C GLU A 248 -5.07 -34.40 21.71
N GLY A 249 -5.57 -33.78 20.64
CA GLY A 249 -5.88 -32.35 20.56
C GLY A 249 -4.64 -31.46 20.48
N ALA A 250 -3.44 -32.02 20.39
CA ALA A 250 -2.20 -31.29 20.16
C ALA A 250 -1.19 -32.24 19.50
N ILE A 251 -0.20 -31.68 18.82
CA ILE A 251 0.91 -32.48 18.27
C ILE A 251 2.05 -32.44 19.30
N PRO A 252 2.57 -33.59 19.76
CA PRO A 252 3.71 -33.64 20.65
C PRO A 252 5.01 -33.31 19.90
N ASP A 253 5.98 -32.72 20.61
CA ASP A 253 7.34 -32.60 20.10
C ASP A 253 7.97 -34.00 20.00
N GLU A 254 8.65 -34.30 18.89
CA GLU A 254 9.29 -35.61 18.70
C GLU A 254 10.30 -35.96 19.78
N ASN A 255 11.06 -34.98 20.28
CA ASN A 255 12.12 -35.20 21.26
C ASN A 255 12.31 -33.96 22.17
N PRO A 256 11.37 -33.69 23.10
CA PRO A 256 11.30 -32.43 23.85
C PRO A 256 12.53 -32.19 24.73
N ASN A 257 13.19 -33.25 25.17
CA ASN A 257 14.33 -33.21 26.10
C ASN A 257 15.69 -32.98 25.41
N THR A 258 15.72 -32.93 24.08
CA THR A 258 16.95 -32.67 23.30
C THR A 258 16.78 -31.43 22.42
N PRO A 259 17.87 -30.69 22.11
CA PRO A 259 17.83 -29.64 21.11
C PRO A 259 17.32 -30.17 19.75
N CYS A 260 16.54 -29.37 19.05
CA CYS A 260 16.12 -29.70 17.69
C CYS A 260 17.37 -29.65 16.78
N PRO A 261 17.68 -30.71 16.00
CA PRO A 261 18.80 -30.69 15.08
C PRO A 261 18.59 -29.64 13.99
N SER A 262 19.64 -29.31 13.26
CA SER A 262 19.56 -28.51 12.04
C SER A 262 18.84 -29.28 10.93
N SER A 263 17.96 -28.62 10.18
CA SER A 263 17.23 -29.24 9.07
C SER A 263 18.09 -29.51 7.84
N ASN A 264 17.66 -30.52 7.08
CA ASN A 264 18.10 -30.76 5.71
C ASN A 264 17.27 -29.92 4.72
N GLU A 265 17.31 -30.27 3.43
CA GLU A 265 16.59 -29.60 2.35
C GLU A 265 15.06 -29.54 2.52
N ASN A 266 14.47 -30.40 3.35
CA ASN A 266 13.03 -30.43 3.57
C ASN A 266 12.54 -29.44 4.64
N GLY A 267 13.44 -28.90 5.47
CA GLY A 267 13.06 -28.01 6.58
C GLY A 267 12.40 -28.76 7.75
N TRP A 268 11.90 -28.01 8.74
CA TRP A 268 11.15 -28.55 9.88
C TRP A 268 9.71 -28.06 9.92
N ASP A 269 8.77 -28.99 9.97
CA ASP A 269 7.36 -28.70 10.23
C ASP A 269 7.11 -28.61 11.72
N SER A 270 6.54 -27.48 12.15
CA SER A 270 6.33 -27.16 13.55
C SER A 270 4.87 -26.82 13.81
N SER A 271 4.48 -26.89 15.09
CA SER A 271 3.13 -26.50 15.49
C SER A 271 3.09 -25.91 16.89
N LEU A 272 2.20 -24.95 17.10
CA LEU A 272 1.90 -24.37 18.40
C LEU A 272 0.41 -24.56 18.72
N SER A 273 0.11 -25.38 19.73
CA SER A 273 -1.24 -25.70 20.17
C SER A 273 -1.58 -24.99 21.47
N VAL A 274 -2.80 -24.46 21.60
CA VAL A 274 -3.34 -23.89 22.83
C VAL A 274 -4.61 -24.65 23.20
N ARG A 275 -4.56 -25.43 24.27
CA ARG A 275 -5.69 -26.22 24.77
C ARG A 275 -6.44 -25.48 25.87
N PHE A 276 -7.77 -25.55 25.83
CA PHE A 276 -8.65 -24.87 26.77
C PHE A 276 -9.98 -25.59 26.95
N HIS A 277 -10.65 -25.31 28.07
CA HIS A 277 -12.02 -25.72 28.32
C HIS A 277 -12.97 -24.62 27.84
N LEU A 278 -14.03 -24.99 27.12
CA LEU A 278 -15.00 -24.07 26.55
C LEU A 278 -16.40 -24.40 27.08
N PRO A 279 -16.84 -23.74 28.16
CA PRO A 279 -18.17 -23.95 28.73
C PRO A 279 -19.32 -23.76 27.73
N ALA A 280 -20.50 -24.25 28.11
CA ALA A 280 -21.73 -24.01 27.36
C ALA A 280 -22.03 -22.51 27.30
N ARG A 281 -22.47 -22.02 26.14
CA ARG A 281 -22.88 -20.61 25.94
C ARG A 281 -21.82 -19.57 26.30
N SER A 282 -20.54 -19.95 26.25
CA SER A 282 -19.42 -19.06 26.56
C SER A 282 -18.53 -18.82 25.34
N GLN A 283 -17.57 -17.93 25.51
CA GLN A 283 -16.51 -17.66 24.54
C GLN A 283 -15.15 -17.81 25.22
N HIS A 284 -14.15 -18.21 24.45
CA HIS A 284 -12.76 -18.29 24.89
C HIS A 284 -11.85 -17.60 23.88
N THR A 285 -10.85 -16.88 24.36
CA THR A 285 -9.93 -16.11 23.52
C THR A 285 -8.55 -16.74 23.56
N VAL A 286 -7.99 -17.02 22.39
CA VAL A 286 -6.60 -17.43 22.21
C VAL A 286 -5.92 -16.38 21.33
N ARG A 287 -4.67 -16.04 21.65
CA ARG A 287 -3.89 -15.09 20.86
C ARG A 287 -2.60 -15.75 20.38
N PHE A 288 -2.27 -15.56 19.11
CA PHE A 288 -0.98 -15.91 18.51
C PHE A 288 -0.27 -14.62 18.08
N LEU A 289 0.98 -14.47 18.49
CA LEU A 289 1.84 -13.35 18.11
C LEU A 289 2.96 -13.88 17.20
N LEU A 290 2.99 -13.39 15.97
CA LEU A 290 4.15 -13.54 15.10
C LEU A 290 5.01 -12.29 15.20
N CYS A 291 6.31 -12.46 15.43
CA CYS A 291 7.32 -11.40 15.31
C CYS A 291 8.40 -11.88 14.37
N TRP A 292 8.92 -11.02 13.50
CA TRP A 292 9.97 -11.39 12.54
C TRP A 292 11.14 -10.42 12.56
N HIS A 293 12.29 -10.92 12.13
CA HIS A 293 13.48 -10.12 11.93
C HIS A 293 14.29 -10.65 10.74
N PHE A 294 14.09 -10.03 9.59
CA PHE A 294 14.80 -10.23 8.33
C PHE A 294 15.60 -8.96 8.01
N PRO A 295 16.87 -8.89 8.43
CA PRO A 295 17.61 -7.64 8.46
C PRO A 295 18.00 -7.12 7.08
N TYR A 296 17.96 -7.94 6.05
CA TYR A 296 18.51 -7.62 4.74
C TYR A 296 17.44 -7.57 3.65
N ARG A 297 17.73 -6.81 2.60
CA ARG A 297 16.95 -6.67 1.38
C ARG A 297 17.91 -6.65 0.21
N ASP A 298 17.62 -7.38 -0.87
CA ASP A 298 18.42 -7.31 -2.10
C ASP A 298 17.73 -6.41 -3.13
N LEU A 299 18.35 -5.25 -3.42
CA LEU A 299 17.80 -4.26 -4.37
C LEU A 299 17.77 -4.78 -5.82
N ARG A 300 18.66 -5.71 -6.20
CA ARG A 300 18.64 -6.35 -7.54
C ARG A 300 17.44 -7.28 -7.66
N GLU A 301 17.24 -8.13 -6.66
CA GLU A 301 16.12 -9.07 -6.63
C GLU A 301 14.74 -8.36 -6.68
N LEU A 302 14.68 -7.11 -6.22
CA LEU A 302 13.47 -6.29 -6.22
C LEU A 302 13.24 -5.46 -7.48
N GLY A 303 14.22 -5.37 -8.38
CA GLY A 303 14.17 -4.50 -9.55
C GLY A 303 14.43 -3.02 -9.25
N TRP A 304 15.14 -2.70 -8.16
CA TRP A 304 15.50 -1.32 -7.81
C TRP A 304 16.95 -0.96 -8.21
N TRP A 305 17.88 -1.90 -8.16
CA TRP A 305 19.31 -1.62 -8.26
C TRP A 305 19.75 -0.85 -9.53
N GLN A 306 20.47 0.27 -9.32
CA GLN A 306 21.13 1.08 -10.36
C GLN A 306 22.65 1.26 -10.14
N GLY A 307 23.23 0.53 -9.19
CA GLY A 307 24.68 0.50 -9.00
C GLY A 307 25.38 -0.32 -10.09
N LYS A 308 26.71 -0.37 -10.05
CA LYS A 308 27.49 -1.06 -11.09
C LYS A 308 27.36 -2.58 -10.96
N GLU A 309 27.63 -3.28 -12.04
CA GLU A 309 27.75 -4.74 -12.00
C GLU A 309 28.90 -5.15 -11.05
N GLY A 310 28.67 -6.18 -10.23
CA GLY A 310 29.63 -6.66 -9.23
C GLY A 310 29.61 -5.94 -7.88
N GLU A 311 29.02 -4.74 -7.77
CA GLU A 311 28.81 -4.04 -6.49
C GLU A 311 27.68 -4.68 -5.68
N ASP A 312 27.77 -4.67 -4.36
CA ASP A 312 26.81 -5.30 -3.44
C ASP A 312 25.46 -4.56 -3.39
N SER A 313 24.38 -5.25 -3.80
CA SER A 313 23.02 -4.70 -3.84
C SER A 313 22.19 -4.92 -2.58
N ILE A 314 22.75 -5.62 -1.60
CA ILE A 314 22.02 -5.89 -0.39
C ILE A 314 22.16 -4.70 0.56
N VAL A 315 21.04 -4.26 1.10
CA VAL A 315 20.94 -3.19 2.11
C VAL A 315 20.30 -3.73 3.38
N ARG A 316 20.51 -3.04 4.51
CA ARG A 316 19.86 -3.38 5.78
C ARG A 316 18.54 -2.63 5.92
N ASN A 317 17.52 -3.31 6.43
CA ASN A 317 16.25 -2.69 6.82
C ASN A 317 16.44 -1.87 8.11
N HIS A 318 15.84 -0.68 8.18
CA HIS A 318 15.96 0.21 9.34
C HIS A 318 15.59 -0.44 10.68
N TYR A 319 14.49 -1.20 10.72
CA TYR A 319 14.01 -1.81 11.97
C TYR A 319 15.02 -2.82 12.55
N ALA A 320 15.92 -3.37 11.73
CA ALA A 320 16.96 -4.28 12.17
C ALA A 320 18.11 -3.60 12.94
N LEU A 321 18.10 -2.27 13.06
CA LEU A 321 18.94 -1.53 14.00
C LEU A 321 18.33 -1.47 15.41
N ARG A 322 17.01 -1.64 15.50
CA ARG A 322 16.26 -1.53 16.76
C ARG A 322 16.12 -2.87 17.49
N PHE A 323 16.25 -3.97 16.77
CA PHE A 323 16.11 -5.32 17.29
C PHE A 323 17.19 -6.22 16.71
N ARG A 324 17.70 -7.14 17.52
CA ARG A 324 18.71 -8.12 17.16
C ARG A 324 18.11 -9.37 16.50
N ASP A 325 16.90 -9.73 16.90
CA ASP A 325 16.15 -10.91 16.48
C ASP A 325 14.64 -10.74 16.73
N ALA A 326 13.85 -11.71 16.28
CA ALA A 326 12.39 -11.73 16.42
C ALA A 326 11.91 -11.93 17.86
N LEU A 327 12.71 -12.53 18.74
CA LEU A 327 12.35 -12.72 20.15
C LEU A 327 12.46 -11.39 20.92
N GLU A 328 13.45 -10.57 20.61
CA GLU A 328 13.58 -9.22 21.18
C GLU A 328 12.42 -8.31 20.75
N VAL A 329 11.94 -8.44 19.51
CA VAL A 329 10.69 -7.78 19.07
C VAL A 329 9.53 -8.19 19.97
N ALA A 330 9.35 -9.49 20.24
CA ALA A 330 8.28 -9.98 21.11
C ALA A 330 8.42 -9.46 22.56
N GLN A 331 9.63 -9.47 23.11
CA GLN A 331 9.95 -8.93 24.43
C GLN A 331 9.61 -7.43 24.52
N HIS A 332 9.86 -6.67 23.45
CA HIS A 332 9.51 -5.26 23.39
C HIS A 332 8.00 -5.01 23.26
N VAL A 333 7.30 -5.81 22.44
CA VAL A 333 5.92 -5.56 22.05
C VAL A 333 4.91 -6.08 23.09
N ILE A 334 5.11 -7.27 23.66
CA ILE A 334 4.11 -7.92 24.54
C ILE A 334 3.67 -7.02 25.70
N PRO A 335 4.57 -6.38 26.47
CA PRO A 335 4.18 -5.49 27.57
C PRO A 335 3.39 -4.26 27.11
N ARG A 336 3.50 -3.88 25.84
CA ARG A 336 2.91 -2.68 25.24
C ARG A 336 1.66 -2.98 24.41
N LEU A 337 1.28 -4.24 24.20
CA LEU A 337 0.17 -4.62 23.30
C LEU A 337 -1.13 -3.86 23.59
N GLY A 338 -1.51 -3.75 24.87
CA GLY A 338 -2.73 -3.03 25.25
C GLY A 338 -2.68 -1.53 24.92
N GLU A 339 -1.52 -0.90 25.06
CA GLU A 339 -1.29 0.51 24.73
C GLU A 339 -1.28 0.74 23.22
N LEU A 340 -0.54 -0.09 22.47
CA LEU A 340 -0.46 -0.04 21.02
C LEU A 340 -1.84 -0.25 20.37
N GLU A 341 -2.62 -1.23 20.86
CA GLU A 341 -3.97 -1.48 20.39
C GLU A 341 -4.90 -0.31 20.70
N LYS A 342 -4.86 0.21 21.93
CA LYS A 342 -5.69 1.35 22.35
C LYS A 342 -5.46 2.58 21.47
N ARG A 343 -4.20 2.99 21.27
CA ARG A 343 -3.85 4.16 20.42
C ARG A 343 -4.27 3.94 18.97
N THR A 344 -4.09 2.74 18.43
CA THR A 344 -4.56 2.41 17.08
C THR A 344 -6.09 2.50 16.99
N ARG A 345 -6.82 2.00 18.00
CA ARG A 345 -8.29 2.10 18.07
C ARG A 345 -8.76 3.54 18.17
N GLU A 346 -8.08 4.39 18.95
CA GLU A 346 -8.37 5.82 19.05
C GLU A 346 -8.23 6.52 17.70
N PHE A 347 -7.13 6.26 16.97
CA PHE A 347 -6.95 6.75 15.61
C PHE A 347 -8.10 6.30 14.69
N VAL A 348 -8.40 5.01 14.64
CA VAL A 348 -9.46 4.49 13.76
C VAL A 348 -10.82 5.08 14.14
N ARG A 349 -11.18 5.14 15.44
CA ARG A 349 -12.41 5.80 15.92
C ARG A 349 -12.51 7.25 15.45
N SER A 350 -11.40 7.98 15.43
CA SER A 350 -11.36 9.39 14.97
C SER A 350 -11.74 9.56 13.49
N VAL A 351 -11.67 8.49 12.68
CA VAL A 351 -12.09 8.48 11.28
C VAL A 351 -13.49 7.89 11.15
N VAL A 352 -13.75 6.75 11.80
CA VAL A 352 -15.04 6.05 11.73
C VAL A 352 -16.18 6.90 12.27
N HIS A 353 -15.97 7.67 13.33
CA HIS A 353 -17.02 8.50 13.92
C HIS A 353 -17.22 9.84 13.20
N ARG A 354 -16.47 10.15 12.14
CA ARG A 354 -16.74 11.34 11.33
C ARG A 354 -18.09 11.19 10.63
N ALA A 355 -18.86 12.28 10.59
CA ALA A 355 -20.12 12.39 9.85
C ALA A 355 -19.86 12.49 8.34
N LEU A 356 -19.26 11.45 7.77
CA LEU A 356 -18.93 11.32 6.36
C LEU A 356 -19.59 10.06 5.79
N PRO A 357 -19.92 10.01 4.49
CA PRO A 357 -20.37 8.80 3.84
C PRO A 357 -19.43 7.62 4.10
N GLN A 358 -20.00 6.44 4.34
CA GLN A 358 -19.21 5.21 4.58
C GLN A 358 -18.13 4.98 3.50
N PRO A 359 -18.39 5.14 2.18
CA PRO A 359 -17.35 4.92 1.16
C PRO A 359 -16.12 5.81 1.33
N PHE A 360 -16.26 7.02 1.87
CA PHE A 360 -15.13 7.93 2.10
C PHE A 360 -14.25 7.43 3.25
N ARG A 361 -14.88 7.05 4.37
CA ARG A 361 -14.17 6.50 5.54
C ARG A 361 -13.49 5.18 5.21
N GLU A 362 -14.15 4.34 4.43
CA GLU A 362 -13.64 3.05 3.96
C GLU A 362 -12.43 3.24 3.03
N ALA A 363 -12.56 4.05 1.98
CA ALA A 363 -11.46 4.33 1.05
C ALA A 363 -10.24 4.89 1.77
N ALA A 364 -10.45 5.90 2.63
CA ALA A 364 -9.37 6.54 3.38
C ALA A 364 -8.59 5.54 4.25
N LEU A 365 -9.26 4.67 4.99
CA LEU A 365 -8.58 3.69 5.85
C LEU A 365 -7.96 2.54 5.04
N ASN A 366 -8.68 1.98 4.08
CA ASN A 366 -8.22 0.79 3.35
C ASN A 366 -7.02 1.10 2.45
N CYS A 367 -6.93 2.30 1.88
CA CYS A 367 -5.76 2.71 1.08
C CYS A 367 -4.48 2.90 1.93
N LEU A 368 -4.57 2.98 3.27
CA LEU A 368 -3.38 2.95 4.13
C LEU A 368 -2.66 1.59 4.14
N ALA A 369 -3.30 0.54 3.61
CA ALA A 369 -2.68 -0.76 3.40
C ALA A 369 -1.42 -0.69 2.52
N VAL A 370 -1.29 0.32 1.65
CA VAL A 370 -0.07 0.56 0.86
C VAL A 370 1.16 0.73 1.76
N LEU A 371 1.02 1.46 2.88
CA LEU A 371 2.12 1.67 3.84
C LEU A 371 2.57 0.36 4.51
N ARG A 372 1.73 -0.70 4.47
CA ARG A 372 2.01 -2.01 5.09
C ARG A 372 2.39 -3.08 4.08
N SER A 373 2.51 -2.68 2.82
CA SER A 373 2.90 -3.56 1.73
C SER A 373 4.39 -3.42 1.43
N PRO A 374 4.96 -4.33 0.60
CA PRO A 374 6.33 -4.19 0.10
C PRO A 374 6.59 -2.96 -0.78
N THR A 375 5.57 -2.16 -1.11
CA THR A 375 5.71 -0.91 -1.87
C THR A 375 6.65 0.06 -1.16
N VAL A 376 6.69 0.08 0.18
CA VAL A 376 7.51 1.02 0.96
C VAL A 376 8.53 0.31 1.85
N PHE A 377 9.65 0.98 2.13
CA PHE A 377 10.62 0.54 3.14
C PHE A 377 11.51 1.70 3.61
N ARG A 378 12.30 1.44 4.66
CA ARG A 378 13.31 2.38 5.16
C ARG A 378 14.69 1.74 5.07
N LEU A 379 15.65 2.49 4.52
CA LEU A 379 17.07 2.12 4.50
C LEU A 379 17.67 2.14 5.92
N GLU A 380 18.89 1.63 6.05
CA GLU A 380 19.61 1.58 7.33
C GLU A 380 19.62 2.94 8.04
N ASP A 381 19.92 4.02 7.32
CA ASP A 381 19.95 5.40 7.83
C ASP A 381 18.56 6.01 8.14
N GLY A 382 17.49 5.27 7.88
CA GLY A 382 16.11 5.69 8.09
C GLY A 382 15.45 6.33 6.88
N THR A 383 16.17 6.53 5.77
CA THR A 383 15.63 7.09 4.53
C THR A 383 14.42 6.32 4.05
N PHE A 384 13.28 7.00 3.91
CA PHE A 384 12.04 6.43 3.41
C PHE A 384 12.06 6.35 1.87
N CYS A 385 11.83 5.15 1.35
CA CYS A 385 11.75 4.88 -0.08
C CYS A 385 10.46 4.12 -0.39
N GLY A 386 9.93 4.29 -1.61
CA GLY A 386 8.81 3.48 -2.04
C GLY A 386 8.66 3.41 -3.55
N PHE A 387 8.37 2.20 -4.04
CA PHE A 387 7.95 1.99 -5.42
C PHE A 387 6.63 2.73 -5.67
N GLU A 388 6.22 2.81 -6.93
CA GLU A 388 4.85 3.24 -7.24
C GLU A 388 3.83 2.18 -6.85
N GLY A 389 4.19 0.90 -7.04
CA GLY A 389 3.40 -0.26 -6.62
C GLY A 389 4.26 -1.51 -6.73
N CYS A 390 3.62 -2.67 -6.73
CA CYS A 390 4.32 -3.97 -6.79
C CYS A 390 3.74 -4.89 -7.87
N SER A 391 4.62 -5.49 -8.66
CA SER A 391 4.31 -6.69 -9.46
C SER A 391 4.12 -7.89 -8.52
N ALA A 392 3.84 -9.07 -9.07
CA ALA A 392 3.63 -10.26 -8.24
C ALA A 392 4.85 -10.56 -7.35
N THR A 393 6.07 -10.43 -7.89
CA THR A 393 7.30 -10.81 -7.19
C THR A 393 8.38 -9.71 -7.12
N THR A 394 8.15 -8.52 -7.66
CA THR A 394 9.11 -7.39 -7.67
C THR A 394 8.38 -6.07 -7.43
N GLY A 395 9.13 -5.00 -7.18
CA GLY A 395 8.54 -3.66 -7.31
C GLY A 395 8.01 -3.43 -8.72
N CYS A 396 7.04 -2.53 -8.85
CA CYS A 396 6.52 -2.08 -10.13
C CYS A 396 6.99 -0.66 -10.40
N CYS A 397 7.64 -0.52 -11.56
CA CYS A 397 8.54 0.55 -11.94
C CYS A 397 9.73 0.71 -10.98
N HIS A 398 10.88 1.07 -11.52
CA HIS A 398 12.10 1.28 -10.75
C HIS A 398 12.02 2.62 -9.98
N GLY A 399 12.60 2.71 -8.78
CA GLY A 399 12.82 3.98 -8.09
C GLY A 399 11.60 4.57 -7.38
N SER A 400 11.83 5.56 -6.51
CA SER A 400 10.75 6.39 -5.97
C SER A 400 10.49 7.51 -6.96
N CYS A 401 9.41 7.45 -7.73
CA CYS A 401 9.11 8.51 -8.70
C CYS A 401 8.45 9.72 -8.03
N THR A 402 8.67 10.91 -8.57
CA THR A 402 8.04 12.12 -8.02
C THR A 402 6.58 12.24 -8.42
N HIS A 403 6.25 11.92 -9.67
CA HIS A 403 4.92 12.16 -10.22
C HIS A 403 3.82 11.35 -9.50
N VAL A 404 4.00 10.07 -9.14
CA VAL A 404 2.95 9.31 -8.41
C VAL A 404 2.85 9.76 -6.95
N TRP A 405 3.99 9.88 -6.28
CA TRP A 405 4.06 10.27 -4.88
C TRP A 405 3.60 11.70 -4.64
N ASN A 406 3.47 12.51 -5.70
CA ASN A 406 2.82 13.81 -5.61
C ASN A 406 1.33 13.73 -5.32
N TYR A 407 0.60 12.64 -5.60
CA TYR A 407 -0.87 12.62 -5.44
C TYR A 407 -1.36 12.29 -4.03
N GLU A 408 -0.56 11.52 -3.28
CA GLU A 408 -0.94 11.02 -1.97
C GLU A 408 -0.97 12.11 -0.88
N GLU A 409 -1.72 11.86 0.19
CA GLU A 409 -1.77 12.72 1.40
C GLU A 409 -1.56 11.96 2.70
N ALA A 410 -1.46 10.63 2.64
CA ALA A 410 -1.41 9.81 3.83
C ALA A 410 -0.10 10.06 4.58
N THR A 411 1.02 10.15 3.88
CA THR A 411 2.33 10.28 4.55
C THR A 411 2.44 11.64 5.25
N LEU A 412 2.16 12.76 4.57
CA LEU A 412 2.25 14.07 5.22
C LEU A 412 1.26 14.21 6.39
N ALA A 413 0.06 13.66 6.25
CA ALA A 413 -0.96 13.78 7.29
C ALA A 413 -0.67 12.92 8.52
N LEU A 414 -0.14 11.71 8.33
CA LEU A 414 -0.02 10.70 9.38
C LEU A 414 1.41 10.42 9.83
N PHE A 415 2.38 10.55 8.93
CA PHE A 415 3.80 10.23 9.15
C PHE A 415 4.69 11.31 8.50
N PRO A 416 4.62 12.57 9.00
CA PRO A 416 5.30 13.71 8.38
C PRO A 416 6.82 13.57 8.32
N ASP A 417 7.41 12.75 9.19
CA ASP A 417 8.82 12.37 9.17
C ASP A 417 9.16 11.50 7.94
N LEU A 418 8.28 10.54 7.56
CA LEU A 418 8.45 9.74 6.35
C LEU A 418 8.28 10.59 5.09
N HIS A 419 7.27 11.47 5.07
CA HIS A 419 7.09 12.43 3.98
C HIS A 419 8.33 13.31 3.80
N ARG A 420 8.83 13.89 4.90
CA ARG A 420 10.04 14.74 4.90
C ARG A 420 11.27 13.95 4.44
N SER A 421 11.46 12.73 4.91
CA SER A 421 12.61 11.89 4.55
C SER A 421 12.69 11.61 3.04
N MET A 422 11.57 11.27 2.41
CA MET A 422 11.52 11.08 0.95
C MET A 422 11.77 12.39 0.21
N LEU A 423 11.13 13.49 0.64
CA LEU A 423 11.31 14.82 0.06
C LEU A 423 12.77 15.26 0.10
N GLU A 424 13.42 15.20 1.26
CA GLU A 424 14.84 15.57 1.43
C GLU A 424 15.76 14.72 0.55
N SER A 425 15.45 13.43 0.40
CA SER A 425 16.23 12.54 -0.48
C SER A 425 16.12 12.95 -1.95
N HIS A 426 14.92 13.33 -2.41
CA HIS A 426 14.76 13.89 -3.75
C HIS A 426 15.52 15.21 -3.93
N LEU A 427 15.49 16.11 -2.94
CA LEU A 427 16.19 17.39 -3.02
C LEU A 427 17.71 17.25 -2.96
N LYS A 428 18.21 16.25 -2.24
CA LYS A 428 19.64 16.02 -2.06
C LYS A 428 20.27 15.25 -3.22
N TYR A 429 19.60 14.20 -3.70
CA TYR A 429 20.18 13.26 -4.68
C TYR A 429 19.55 13.34 -6.06
N GLY A 430 18.36 13.93 -6.19
CA GLY A 430 17.57 13.92 -7.42
C GLY A 430 17.71 15.18 -8.27
N ILE A 431 18.45 16.20 -7.85
CA ILE A 431 18.56 17.50 -8.56
C ILE A 431 19.89 17.59 -9.32
N THR A 432 19.83 17.89 -10.62
CA THR A 432 21.00 18.14 -11.47
C THR A 432 21.59 19.54 -11.22
N PRO A 433 22.83 19.82 -11.68
CA PRO A 433 23.46 21.14 -11.48
C PRO A 433 22.66 22.33 -12.06
N ASP A 434 21.91 22.11 -13.12
CA ASP A 434 21.04 23.11 -13.78
C ASP A 434 19.63 23.22 -13.16
N GLY A 435 19.28 22.36 -12.19
CA GLY A 435 18.01 22.44 -11.46
C GLY A 435 16.89 21.51 -11.96
N ALA A 436 17.14 20.66 -12.96
CA ALA A 436 16.20 19.60 -13.31
C ALA A 436 16.12 18.54 -12.19
N GLN A 437 14.91 18.08 -11.91
CA GLN A 437 14.67 16.97 -10.99
C GLN A 437 14.53 15.68 -11.77
N ARG A 438 15.40 14.70 -11.48
CA ARG A 438 15.33 13.37 -12.09
C ARG A 438 14.04 12.68 -11.70
N PHE A 439 13.31 12.21 -12.69
CA PHE A 439 12.02 11.53 -12.56
C PHE A 439 11.86 10.56 -11.38
N ARG A 440 12.95 9.87 -11.01
CA ARG A 440 13.00 8.81 -9.99
C ARG A 440 14.21 9.00 -9.07
N LEU A 441 14.03 8.64 -7.81
CA LEU A 441 15.12 8.46 -6.84
C LEU A 441 15.64 7.02 -6.93
N ASP A 442 16.92 6.91 -7.25
CA ASP A 442 17.59 5.65 -7.52
C ASP A 442 18.28 5.11 -6.26
N LEU A 443 18.47 3.78 -6.21
CA LEU A 443 19.31 3.13 -5.20
C LEU A 443 20.45 2.36 -5.87
N PRO A 444 21.71 2.51 -5.40
CA PRO A 444 22.16 3.34 -4.26
C PRO A 444 21.92 4.84 -4.43
N LEU A 445 21.68 5.55 -3.32
CA LEU A 445 21.44 6.99 -3.35
C LEU A 445 22.60 7.74 -4.01
N GLY A 446 22.28 8.70 -4.88
CA GLY A 446 23.27 9.46 -5.66
C GLY A 446 23.66 8.80 -6.97
N THR A 447 23.21 7.58 -7.26
CA THR A 447 23.23 7.05 -8.63
C THR A 447 22.17 7.73 -9.48
N SER A 448 22.31 7.60 -10.79
CA SER A 448 21.40 8.22 -11.75
C SER A 448 21.33 7.38 -13.01
N SER A 449 20.15 6.83 -13.26
CA SER A 449 19.80 6.04 -14.44
C SER A 449 18.84 6.76 -15.37
N TRP A 450 18.01 7.69 -14.85
CA TRP A 450 16.99 8.37 -15.63
C TRP A 450 17.41 9.74 -16.15
N GLY A 451 17.19 9.98 -17.44
CA GLY A 451 17.69 11.16 -18.17
C GLY A 451 16.67 12.29 -18.40
N ARG A 452 15.48 12.25 -17.80
CA ARG A 452 14.44 13.27 -17.99
C ARG A 452 13.87 13.79 -16.66
N ALA A 453 13.39 15.03 -16.68
CA ALA A 453 12.63 15.64 -15.60
C ALA A 453 11.14 15.63 -15.96
N ALA A 454 10.30 15.21 -15.00
CA ALA A 454 8.86 15.34 -15.15
C ALA A 454 8.39 16.68 -14.60
N ALA A 455 7.66 17.45 -15.41
CA ALA A 455 7.17 18.78 -15.05
C ALA A 455 6.22 18.72 -13.85
N ASP A 456 5.23 17.83 -13.87
CA ASP A 456 4.30 17.61 -12.76
C ASP A 456 5.00 17.06 -11.49
N GLY A 457 5.97 16.16 -11.68
CA GLY A 457 6.85 15.63 -10.65
C GLY A 457 7.62 16.72 -9.90
N GLN A 458 8.32 17.56 -10.65
CA GLN A 458 9.17 18.64 -10.13
C GLN A 458 8.36 19.76 -9.48
N MET A 459 7.30 20.22 -10.15
CA MET A 459 6.42 21.27 -9.60
C MET A 459 5.71 20.79 -8.33
N GLY A 460 5.27 19.54 -8.30
CA GLY A 460 4.65 18.98 -7.10
C GLY A 460 5.60 18.82 -5.91
N LEU A 461 6.92 18.62 -6.11
CA LEU A 461 7.88 18.64 -5.00
C LEU A 461 7.97 20.01 -4.32
N ILE A 462 7.88 21.11 -5.08
CA ILE A 462 7.87 22.47 -4.53
C ILE A 462 6.63 22.65 -3.65
N VAL A 463 5.46 22.23 -4.15
CA VAL A 463 4.20 22.32 -3.38
C VAL A 463 4.27 21.44 -2.12
N ARG A 464 4.79 20.21 -2.22
CA ARG A 464 4.98 19.31 -1.06
C ARG A 464 5.92 19.88 -0.01
N ALA A 465 7.00 20.56 -0.42
CA ALA A 465 7.90 21.21 0.52
C ALA A 465 7.20 22.35 1.28
N TYR A 466 6.37 23.13 0.59
CA TYR A 466 5.54 24.12 1.25
C TYR A 466 4.51 23.49 2.19
N GLN A 467 3.84 22.40 1.80
CA GLN A 467 2.92 21.67 2.68
C GLN A 467 3.63 21.14 3.95
N GLN A 468 4.85 20.60 3.83
CA GLN A 468 5.67 20.19 4.96
C GLN A 468 5.99 21.37 5.88
N TYR A 469 6.46 22.50 5.31
CA TYR A 469 6.73 23.71 6.08
C TYR A 469 5.48 24.22 6.81
N ARG A 470 4.32 24.29 6.12
CA ARG A 470 3.06 24.72 6.73
C ARG A 470 2.63 23.83 7.89
N ARG A 471 2.84 22.52 7.76
CA ARG A 471 2.51 21.56 8.81
C ARG A 471 3.38 21.77 10.05
N ASP A 472 4.69 21.83 9.86
CA ASP A 472 5.63 21.79 11.00
C ASP A 472 6.02 23.18 11.50
N ASN A 473 5.72 24.23 10.73
CA ASN A 473 6.14 25.61 10.94
C ASN A 473 7.66 25.75 11.19
N ASN A 474 8.47 24.89 10.57
CA ASN A 474 9.92 24.85 10.78
C ASN A 474 10.65 25.75 9.76
N LEU A 475 10.89 27.00 10.17
CA LEU A 475 11.58 27.99 9.33
C LEU A 475 13.06 27.67 9.10
N GLU A 476 13.73 27.04 10.06
CA GLU A 476 15.14 26.65 9.90
C GLU A 476 15.28 25.60 8.80
N TRP A 477 14.46 24.56 8.84
CA TRP A 477 14.40 23.55 7.79
C TRP A 477 14.08 24.18 6.44
N LEU A 478 13.09 25.08 6.38
CA LEU A 478 12.76 25.77 5.14
C LEU A 478 13.97 26.53 4.58
N ARG A 479 14.72 27.27 5.40
CA ARG A 479 15.94 27.97 4.96
C ARG A 479 17.00 27.03 4.41
N GLN A 480 17.11 25.81 4.95
CA GLN A 480 18.07 24.82 4.46
C GLN A 480 17.69 24.27 3.08
N VAL A 481 16.40 23.98 2.84
CA VAL A 481 15.94 23.40 1.58
C VAL A 481 15.59 24.43 0.49
N TYR A 482 15.27 25.66 0.88
CA TYR A 482 14.80 26.73 -0.01
C TYR A 482 15.71 26.98 -1.23
N PRO A 483 17.05 27.04 -1.10
CA PRO A 483 17.92 27.24 -2.27
C PRO A 483 17.73 26.16 -3.34
N LYS A 484 17.50 24.90 -2.93
CA LYS A 484 17.22 23.79 -3.86
C LYS A 484 15.84 23.91 -4.49
N LEU A 485 14.83 24.32 -3.72
CA LEU A 485 13.49 24.56 -4.26
C LEU A 485 13.47 25.70 -5.27
N LYS A 486 14.20 26.79 -5.00
CA LYS A 486 14.38 27.91 -5.93
C LYS A 486 15.07 27.44 -7.22
N GLN A 487 16.11 26.62 -7.09
CA GLN A 487 16.79 26.00 -8.24
C GLN A 487 15.82 25.14 -9.08
N LEU A 488 14.96 24.34 -8.45
CA LEU A 488 13.93 23.56 -9.14
C LEU A 488 12.93 24.43 -9.89
N LEU A 489 12.46 25.53 -9.30
CA LEU A 489 11.53 26.42 -9.99
C LEU A 489 12.21 27.09 -11.18
N SER A 490 13.42 27.63 -10.97
CA SER A 490 14.16 28.37 -11.98
C SER A 490 14.59 27.53 -13.17
N PHE A 491 14.65 26.19 -13.04
CA PHE A 491 14.84 25.30 -14.18
C PHE A 491 13.79 25.51 -15.27
N ALA A 492 12.54 25.85 -14.91
CA ALA A 492 11.48 26.12 -15.88
C ALA A 492 11.84 27.27 -16.84
N TRP A 493 12.69 28.20 -16.40
CA TRP A 493 13.04 29.42 -17.14
C TRP A 493 14.33 29.33 -17.95
N LEU A 494 15.00 28.17 -17.92
CA LEU A 494 16.20 27.98 -18.74
C LEU A 494 15.83 27.92 -20.23
N PRO A 495 16.75 28.32 -21.13
CA PRO A 495 16.54 28.17 -22.57
C PRO A 495 16.15 26.74 -22.96
N GLY A 496 15.06 26.60 -23.71
CA GLY A 496 14.54 25.29 -24.15
C GLY A 496 13.80 24.48 -23.05
N SER A 497 13.62 25.06 -21.86
CA SER A 497 12.84 24.45 -20.78
C SER A 497 11.34 24.74 -20.93
N TRP A 498 10.57 24.66 -19.84
CA TRP A 498 9.11 24.69 -19.88
C TRP A 498 8.50 26.08 -20.11
N ASP A 499 9.03 27.14 -19.48
CA ASP A 499 8.57 28.56 -19.52
C ASP A 499 9.78 29.46 -19.76
N ALA A 500 10.44 29.29 -20.91
CA ALA A 500 11.76 29.87 -21.19
C ALA A 500 11.73 31.40 -21.38
N ASP A 501 10.59 31.96 -21.78
CA ASP A 501 10.38 33.41 -21.94
C ASP A 501 9.81 34.09 -20.68
N ARG A 502 9.49 33.30 -19.64
CA ARG A 502 9.08 33.76 -18.31
C ARG A 502 7.79 34.57 -18.36
N ASP A 503 6.86 34.14 -19.19
CA ASP A 503 5.56 34.78 -19.30
C ASP A 503 4.56 34.20 -18.28
N GLY A 504 4.86 33.04 -17.68
CA GLY A 504 4.04 32.33 -16.70
C GLY A 504 3.28 31.13 -17.28
N VAL A 505 3.49 30.80 -18.55
CA VAL A 505 2.88 29.67 -19.26
C VAL A 505 3.96 28.62 -19.55
N MET A 506 3.59 27.33 -19.57
CA MET A 506 4.51 26.26 -19.96
C MET A 506 4.21 25.76 -21.37
N GLU A 507 5.11 26.02 -22.32
CA GLU A 507 4.97 25.60 -23.73
C GLU A 507 6.01 24.58 -24.18
N GLY A 508 7.09 24.42 -23.42
CA GLY A 508 8.15 23.45 -23.72
C GLY A 508 7.66 21.98 -23.66
N ALA A 509 8.57 21.04 -23.92
CA ALA A 509 8.26 19.61 -23.80
C ALA A 509 8.11 19.22 -22.32
N GLN A 510 6.92 18.74 -21.96
CA GLN A 510 6.55 18.49 -20.56
C GLN A 510 6.36 16.99 -20.34
N HIS A 511 7.45 16.27 -20.03
CA HIS A 511 7.35 14.89 -19.55
C HIS A 511 6.52 14.85 -18.26
N ASN A 512 5.65 13.86 -18.10
CA ASN A 512 4.66 13.86 -17.01
C ASN A 512 4.26 12.43 -16.57
N THR A 513 3.31 12.32 -15.65
CA THR A 513 2.84 11.03 -15.10
C THR A 513 2.36 10.01 -16.12
N TYR A 514 2.07 10.40 -17.37
CA TYR A 514 1.65 9.49 -18.43
C TYR A 514 2.82 8.92 -19.25
N ASP A 515 4.06 9.04 -18.74
CA ASP A 515 5.30 8.49 -19.29
C ASP A 515 5.64 9.01 -20.71
N ILE A 516 5.07 10.14 -21.10
CA ILE A 516 5.25 10.82 -22.39
C ILE A 516 5.39 12.32 -22.18
N GLU A 517 5.76 13.04 -23.24
CA GLU A 517 5.80 14.51 -23.26
C GLU A 517 4.50 15.10 -23.82
N PHE A 518 3.94 16.08 -23.10
CA PHE A 518 3.00 17.03 -23.69
C PHE A 518 3.74 18.22 -24.29
N PHE A 519 3.31 18.67 -25.46
CA PHE A 519 3.90 19.80 -26.19
C PHE A 519 2.93 20.97 -26.26
N GLY A 520 3.44 22.18 -26.02
CA GLY A 520 2.66 23.39 -25.92
C GLY A 520 1.87 23.52 -24.60
N PRO A 521 1.16 24.65 -24.44
CA PRO A 521 0.32 24.92 -23.28
C PRO A 521 -0.71 23.82 -23.02
N ASN A 522 -0.70 23.27 -21.80
CA ASN A 522 -1.66 22.27 -21.35
C ASN A 522 -2.07 22.52 -19.88
N PRO A 523 -3.30 22.16 -19.48
CA PRO A 523 -3.80 22.49 -18.15
C PRO A 523 -3.17 21.63 -17.05
N MET A 524 -2.75 20.40 -17.33
CA MET A 524 -2.16 19.52 -16.32
C MET A 524 -0.87 20.13 -15.74
N CYS A 525 0.14 20.33 -16.57
CA CYS A 525 1.43 20.85 -16.13
C CYS A 525 1.37 22.35 -15.83
N GLY A 526 0.60 23.13 -16.60
CA GLY A 526 0.41 24.56 -16.35
C GLY A 526 -0.20 24.85 -14.97
N VAL A 527 -1.23 24.11 -14.55
CA VAL A 527 -1.86 24.34 -13.23
C VAL A 527 -0.96 23.85 -12.09
N TRP A 528 -0.16 22.80 -12.29
CA TRP A 528 0.90 22.44 -11.34
C TRP A 528 1.95 23.54 -11.18
N TYR A 529 2.34 24.18 -12.27
CA TYR A 529 3.27 25.30 -12.26
C TYR A 529 2.70 26.51 -11.49
N LEU A 530 1.44 26.87 -11.72
CA LEU A 530 0.77 27.91 -10.94
C LEU A 530 0.77 27.60 -9.43
N ALA A 531 0.53 26.35 -9.05
CA ALA A 531 0.60 25.93 -7.64
C ALA A 531 2.03 26.08 -7.08
N ALA A 532 3.05 25.70 -7.85
CA ALA A 532 4.45 25.83 -7.47
C ALA A 532 4.90 27.30 -7.33
N LEU A 533 4.44 28.19 -8.22
CA LEU A 533 4.69 29.63 -8.15
C LEU A 533 4.12 30.24 -6.86
N LEU A 534 2.87 29.95 -6.51
CA LEU A 534 2.28 30.43 -5.25
C LEU A 534 2.94 29.82 -4.00
N ALA A 535 3.25 28.52 -4.04
CA ALA A 535 3.99 27.87 -2.96
C ALA A 535 5.36 28.53 -2.76
N MET A 536 6.07 28.83 -3.86
CA MET A 536 7.36 29.50 -3.83
C MET A 536 7.27 30.94 -3.34
N GLU A 537 6.26 31.69 -3.77
CA GLU A 537 6.02 33.04 -3.26
C GLU A 537 5.89 33.03 -1.73
N GLU A 538 5.06 32.12 -1.19
CA GLU A 538 4.87 32.02 0.25
C GLU A 538 6.16 31.60 0.97
N MET A 539 6.93 30.67 0.42
CA MET A 539 8.23 30.29 1.00
C MET A 539 9.25 31.45 0.94
N ALA A 540 9.32 32.16 -0.19
CA ALA A 540 10.22 33.29 -0.42
C ALA A 540 9.96 34.43 0.58
N LYS A 541 8.69 34.78 0.84
CA LYS A 541 8.31 35.74 1.89
C LYS A 541 8.84 35.32 3.27
N ARG A 542 8.78 34.03 3.61
CA ARG A 542 9.19 33.51 4.92
C ARG A 542 10.70 33.52 5.11
N VAL A 543 11.47 33.29 4.05
CA VAL A 543 12.94 33.35 4.11
C VAL A 543 13.51 34.76 3.90
N GLY A 544 12.66 35.73 3.53
CA GLY A 544 13.04 37.14 3.37
C GLY A 544 13.43 37.55 1.94
N GLU A 545 13.15 36.73 0.93
CA GLU A 545 13.38 37.07 -0.48
C GLU A 545 12.13 37.71 -1.11
N THR A 546 11.84 38.97 -0.75
CA THR A 546 10.65 39.69 -1.20
C THR A 546 10.57 39.90 -2.70
N ASP A 547 11.70 40.19 -3.36
CA ASP A 547 11.74 40.45 -4.80
C ASP A 547 11.39 39.19 -5.59
N PHE A 548 11.93 38.04 -5.16
CA PHE A 548 11.61 36.75 -5.77
C PHE A 548 10.17 36.33 -5.51
N ALA A 549 9.63 36.62 -4.32
CA ALA A 549 8.22 36.41 -4.03
C ALA A 549 7.32 37.23 -4.98
N GLN A 550 7.66 38.50 -5.22
CA GLN A 550 6.92 39.35 -6.15
C GLN A 550 7.01 38.84 -7.60
N GLU A 551 8.17 38.36 -8.02
CA GLU A 551 8.36 37.75 -9.33
C GLU A 551 7.47 36.51 -9.52
N CYS A 552 7.46 35.61 -8.54
CA CYS A 552 6.60 34.42 -8.54
C CYS A 552 5.10 34.81 -8.62
N ARG A 553 4.67 35.82 -7.86
CA ARG A 553 3.30 36.35 -7.92
C ARG A 553 2.96 36.88 -9.32
N GLN A 554 3.84 37.66 -9.93
CA GLN A 554 3.61 38.23 -11.26
C GLN A 554 3.52 37.15 -12.35
N LEU A 555 4.38 36.13 -12.30
CA LEU A 555 4.31 34.96 -13.19
C LEU A 555 3.00 34.22 -13.00
N PHE A 556 2.59 33.97 -11.75
CA PHE A 556 1.31 33.33 -11.43
C PHE A 556 0.13 34.11 -12.02
N GLU A 557 0.07 35.42 -11.83
CA GLU A 557 -1.06 36.24 -12.30
C GLU A 557 -1.18 36.25 -13.82
N ARG A 558 -0.04 36.31 -14.54
CA ARG A 558 -0.01 36.23 -16.01
C ARG A 558 -0.43 34.84 -16.49
N GLY A 559 0.21 33.80 -15.96
CA GLY A 559 -0.07 32.41 -16.33
C GLY A 559 -1.50 31.98 -16.04
N SER A 560 -2.03 32.32 -14.86
CA SER A 560 -3.41 32.05 -14.45
C SER A 560 -4.41 32.68 -15.42
N ARG A 561 -4.24 33.98 -15.71
CA ARG A 561 -5.08 34.70 -16.67
C ARG A 561 -4.99 34.08 -18.06
N TRP A 562 -3.77 33.82 -18.54
CA TRP A 562 -3.55 33.27 -19.86
C TRP A 562 -4.20 31.89 -20.01
N ILE A 563 -3.99 30.98 -19.06
CA ILE A 563 -4.59 29.64 -19.06
C ILE A 563 -6.12 29.74 -19.11
N ASP A 564 -6.73 30.60 -18.30
CA ASP A 564 -8.17 30.79 -18.31
C ASP A 564 -8.72 31.37 -19.61
N GLU A 565 -8.01 32.30 -20.23
CA GLU A 565 -8.45 32.95 -21.47
C GLU A 565 -8.19 32.07 -22.71
N ASN A 566 -7.20 31.19 -22.66
CA ASN A 566 -6.72 30.47 -23.83
C ASN A 566 -7.02 28.98 -23.84
N LEU A 567 -7.03 28.32 -22.68
CA LEU A 567 -7.21 26.88 -22.59
C LEU A 567 -8.62 26.48 -22.18
N PHE A 568 -9.40 27.39 -21.58
CA PHE A 568 -10.80 27.10 -21.26
C PHE A 568 -11.67 27.15 -22.53
N ASP A 569 -12.24 26.02 -22.93
CA ASP A 569 -13.04 25.91 -24.16
C ASP A 569 -14.52 26.33 -23.98
N GLY A 570 -14.83 26.90 -22.80
CA GLY A 570 -16.17 27.20 -22.37
C GLY A 570 -16.80 26.11 -21.50
N GLU A 571 -16.28 24.88 -21.44
CA GLU A 571 -16.75 23.82 -20.55
C GLU A 571 -15.65 23.24 -19.65
N TYR A 572 -14.45 23.05 -20.19
CA TYR A 572 -13.29 22.48 -19.51
C TYR A 572 -11.99 22.99 -20.15
N TYR A 573 -10.83 22.67 -19.56
CA TYR A 573 -9.55 23.09 -20.10
C TYR A 573 -8.98 22.07 -21.08
N VAL A 574 -8.48 22.55 -22.22
CA VAL A 574 -7.89 21.74 -23.31
C VAL A 574 -6.40 22.02 -23.47
N GLN A 575 -5.70 21.14 -24.17
CA GLN A 575 -4.32 21.38 -24.59
C GLN A 575 -4.27 22.10 -25.95
N ARG A 576 -3.41 23.10 -26.06
CA ARG A 576 -2.99 23.68 -27.35
C ARG A 576 -1.69 23.02 -27.80
N VAL A 577 -1.80 22.01 -28.66
CA VAL A 577 -0.64 21.29 -29.20
C VAL A 577 0.14 22.19 -30.15
N GLN A 578 1.41 22.40 -29.87
CA GLN A 578 2.30 23.26 -30.65
C GLN A 578 3.67 22.60 -30.84
N PRO A 579 4.37 22.87 -31.96
CA PRO A 579 5.76 22.43 -32.11
C PRO A 579 6.66 23.16 -31.11
N LEU A 580 7.84 22.59 -30.84
CA LEU A 580 8.84 23.24 -30.00
C LEU A 580 9.39 24.51 -30.67
N GLN A 581 9.60 25.54 -29.86
CA GLN A 581 10.26 26.77 -30.28
C GLN A 581 11.75 26.69 -29.91
N GLY A 582 12.60 26.49 -30.92
CA GLY A 582 14.04 26.34 -30.71
C GLY A 582 14.43 24.99 -30.08
N GLN A 583 15.72 24.86 -29.74
CA GLN A 583 16.26 23.60 -29.22
C GLN A 583 15.77 23.34 -27.78
N PRO A 584 15.14 22.18 -27.50
CA PRO A 584 14.73 21.84 -26.14
C PRO A 584 15.95 21.55 -25.25
N HIS A 585 15.76 21.79 -23.97
CA HIS A 585 16.71 21.38 -22.95
C HIS A 585 16.77 19.83 -22.89
N PRO A 586 17.95 19.19 -22.81
CA PRO A 586 18.05 17.72 -22.84
C PRO A 586 17.28 16.99 -21.74
N MET A 587 17.08 17.66 -20.59
CA MET A 587 16.30 17.12 -19.47
C MET A 587 14.78 17.19 -19.69
N THR A 588 14.28 17.96 -20.66
CA THR A 588 12.83 18.06 -20.93
C THR A 588 12.38 17.07 -21.99
N THR A 589 13.15 16.91 -23.07
CA THR A 589 12.92 15.89 -24.10
C THR A 589 14.17 15.58 -24.91
N ALA A 590 14.16 14.43 -25.58
CA ALA A 590 15.14 14.07 -26.60
C ALA A 590 14.58 14.22 -28.03
N ILE A 591 13.35 14.72 -28.18
CA ILE A 591 12.70 14.94 -29.47
C ILE A 591 13.22 16.24 -30.08
N ASP A 592 13.63 16.20 -31.34
CA ASP A 592 14.13 17.37 -32.05
C ASP A 592 12.99 18.36 -32.40
N PRO A 593 13.25 19.69 -32.48
CA PRO A 593 12.21 20.70 -32.67
C PRO A 593 11.37 20.56 -33.95
N GLY A 594 11.94 19.94 -34.99
CA GLY A 594 11.29 19.70 -36.28
C GLY A 594 10.64 18.33 -36.42
N ASP A 595 10.74 17.45 -35.43
CA ASP A 595 10.19 16.10 -35.49
C ASP A 595 8.66 16.15 -35.30
N PRO A 596 7.85 15.64 -36.25
CA PRO A 596 6.38 15.60 -36.10
C PRO A 596 5.90 14.71 -34.94
N ALA A 597 6.79 13.99 -34.25
CA ALA A 597 6.48 13.22 -33.05
C ALA A 597 5.77 14.03 -31.96
N TYR A 598 5.93 15.37 -31.91
CA TYR A 598 5.21 16.24 -30.95
C TYR A 598 3.69 16.15 -31.06
N GLN A 599 3.15 15.70 -32.20
CA GLN A 599 1.71 15.55 -32.45
C GLN A 599 1.15 14.25 -31.87
N ARG A 600 2.00 13.26 -31.59
CA ARG A 600 1.60 11.96 -31.04
C ARG A 600 1.47 12.04 -29.53
N TYR A 601 0.61 11.21 -28.96
CA TYR A 601 0.45 11.06 -27.51
C TYR A 601 -0.01 12.33 -26.79
N GLN A 602 -0.78 13.19 -27.47
CA GLN A 602 -1.29 14.43 -26.90
C GLN A 602 -2.72 14.27 -26.37
N VAL A 603 -3.13 15.18 -25.49
CA VAL A 603 -4.54 15.30 -25.04
C VAL A 603 -5.37 16.00 -26.11
N GLY A 604 -4.85 17.07 -26.71
CA GLY A 604 -5.62 17.92 -27.64
C GLY A 604 -6.87 18.50 -26.95
N THR A 605 -8.03 18.39 -27.60
CA THR A 605 -9.31 18.92 -27.09
C THR A 605 -10.06 17.96 -26.15
N GLY A 606 -9.37 16.92 -25.66
CA GLY A 606 -9.92 15.95 -24.71
C GLY A 606 -10.20 16.56 -23.32
N CYS A 607 -11.22 16.05 -22.64
CA CYS A 607 -11.56 16.38 -21.27
C CYS A 607 -10.72 15.50 -20.31
N LEU A 608 -9.59 16.03 -19.84
CA LEU A 608 -8.62 15.30 -19.01
C LEU A 608 -8.97 15.39 -17.52
N ILE A 609 -8.97 14.26 -16.79
CA ILE A 609 -9.22 14.23 -15.33
C ILE A 609 -8.20 15.03 -14.54
N ASP A 610 -6.94 15.05 -15.01
CA ASP A 610 -5.82 15.75 -14.37
C ASP A 610 -5.71 17.24 -14.72
N GLN A 611 -6.68 17.81 -15.45
CA GLN A 611 -6.65 19.22 -15.87
C GLN A 611 -6.62 20.22 -14.69
N LEU A 612 -6.94 19.78 -13.47
CA LEU A 612 -6.98 20.60 -12.25
C LEU A 612 -6.17 19.97 -11.09
N THR A 613 -5.22 19.08 -11.37
CA THR A 613 -4.46 18.40 -10.31
C THR A 613 -3.56 19.35 -9.51
N GLY A 614 -3.05 20.42 -10.12
CA GLY A 614 -2.39 21.48 -9.38
C GLY A 614 -3.35 22.22 -8.42
N GLN A 615 -4.61 22.43 -8.81
CA GLN A 615 -5.65 23.02 -7.95
C GLN A 615 -5.95 22.11 -6.75
N TYR A 616 -6.03 20.80 -7.01
CA TYR A 616 -6.20 19.80 -5.96
C TYR A 616 -5.12 19.96 -4.89
N LYS A 617 -3.85 20.08 -5.27
CA LYS A 617 -2.78 20.31 -4.29
C LYS A 617 -2.78 21.70 -3.69
N ALA A 618 -3.06 22.73 -4.47
CA ALA A 618 -3.19 24.10 -3.95
C ALA A 618 -4.22 24.20 -2.82
N ASN A 619 -5.35 23.50 -2.93
CA ASN A 619 -6.35 23.45 -1.87
C ASN A 619 -5.79 22.90 -0.55
N ARG A 620 -5.08 21.76 -0.55
CA ARG A 620 -4.47 21.23 0.69
C ARG A 620 -3.25 22.02 1.14
N ALA A 621 -2.57 22.69 0.21
CA ALA A 621 -1.51 23.64 0.51
C ALA A 621 -2.03 24.99 0.99
N GLY A 622 -3.35 25.24 0.98
CA GLY A 622 -3.96 26.50 1.43
C GLY A 622 -3.60 27.69 0.56
N LEU A 623 -3.41 27.47 -0.74
CA LEU A 623 -2.99 28.49 -1.71
C LEU A 623 -4.15 29.18 -2.43
N GLY A 624 -5.39 28.73 -2.20
CA GLY A 624 -6.59 29.28 -2.83
C GLY A 624 -6.83 28.78 -4.27
N ASP A 625 -7.75 29.45 -4.96
CA ASP A 625 -8.10 29.15 -6.35
C ASP A 625 -6.98 29.67 -7.29
N LEU A 626 -6.40 28.79 -8.10
CA LEU A 626 -5.34 29.08 -9.07
C LEU A 626 -5.87 29.65 -10.39
N LEU A 627 -7.14 29.38 -10.67
CA LEU A 627 -7.88 29.78 -11.86
C LEU A 627 -9.24 30.34 -11.43
N LYS A 628 -10.02 30.89 -12.37
CA LYS A 628 -11.38 31.38 -12.10
C LYS A 628 -12.25 30.28 -11.51
N ARG A 629 -12.77 30.52 -10.30
CA ARG A 629 -13.64 29.58 -9.57
C ARG A 629 -14.80 29.05 -10.41
N GLU A 630 -15.42 29.92 -11.21
CA GLU A 630 -16.51 29.54 -12.11
C GLU A 630 -16.08 28.51 -13.17
N HIS A 631 -14.88 28.65 -13.73
CA HIS A 631 -14.33 27.74 -14.72
C HIS A 631 -13.92 26.42 -14.08
N ILE A 632 -13.34 26.45 -12.87
CA ILE A 632 -13.03 25.25 -12.08
C ILE A 632 -14.30 24.42 -11.85
N VAL A 633 -15.36 25.03 -11.32
CA VAL A 633 -16.64 24.36 -11.07
C VAL A 633 -17.23 23.80 -12.36
N LYS A 634 -17.13 24.54 -13.48
CA LYS A 634 -17.63 24.10 -14.78
C LYS A 634 -16.83 22.90 -15.31
N ALA A 635 -15.50 22.93 -15.22
CA ALA A 635 -14.62 21.83 -15.60
C ALA A 635 -14.91 20.54 -14.80
N LEU A 636 -15.11 20.64 -13.49
CA LEU A 636 -15.47 19.50 -12.64
C LEU A 636 -16.82 18.89 -13.03
N ARG A 637 -17.82 19.72 -13.36
CA ARG A 637 -19.11 19.25 -13.87
C ARG A 637 -18.99 18.61 -15.26
N SER A 638 -18.10 19.14 -16.10
CA SER A 638 -17.79 18.57 -17.42
C SER A 638 -17.13 17.20 -17.30
N LEU A 639 -16.19 17.01 -16.37
CA LEU A 639 -15.62 15.69 -16.06
C LEU A 639 -16.68 14.69 -15.61
N MET A 640 -17.61 15.10 -14.74
CA MET A 640 -18.74 14.23 -14.35
C MET A 640 -19.65 13.87 -15.53
N ARG A 641 -19.81 14.77 -16.50
CA ARG A 641 -20.65 14.53 -17.68
C ARG A 641 -19.97 13.63 -18.70
N HIS A 642 -18.70 13.90 -18.98
CA HIS A 642 -17.99 13.36 -20.13
C HIS A 642 -17.10 12.16 -19.78
N ASN A 643 -16.54 12.10 -18.56
CA ASN A 643 -15.58 11.07 -18.16
C ASN A 643 -16.20 9.99 -17.24
N PHE A 644 -17.18 10.33 -16.40
CA PHE A 644 -17.86 9.33 -15.57
C PHE A 644 -18.70 8.39 -16.45
N ARG A 645 -18.48 7.09 -16.31
CA ARG A 645 -19.21 6.02 -17.00
C ARG A 645 -19.96 5.17 -16.00
N ARG A 646 -21.21 4.82 -16.31
CA ARG A 646 -22.05 3.90 -15.52
C ARG A 646 -21.88 2.43 -15.93
N GLY A 647 -21.19 2.19 -17.04
CA GLY A 647 -20.95 0.87 -17.63
C GLY A 647 -19.92 0.99 -18.75
N PHE A 648 -19.21 -0.10 -19.01
CA PHE A 648 -18.09 -0.20 -19.96
C PHE A 648 -18.37 -1.15 -21.13
N HIS A 649 -19.62 -1.62 -21.31
CA HIS A 649 -20.02 -2.51 -22.41
C HIS A 649 -19.72 -1.97 -23.82
N GLN A 650 -19.66 -0.64 -23.97
CA GLN A 650 -19.39 0.04 -25.24
C GLN A 650 -18.08 0.85 -25.20
N HIS A 651 -17.24 0.62 -24.17
CA HIS A 651 -15.99 1.34 -24.00
C HIS A 651 -14.82 0.53 -24.52
N TYR A 652 -14.12 1.06 -25.51
CA TYR A 652 -12.88 0.47 -26.02
C TYR A 652 -11.69 0.95 -25.20
N ASN A 653 -10.89 0.01 -24.72
CA ASN A 653 -9.64 0.27 -24.02
C ASN A 653 -8.53 -0.58 -24.63
N ASN A 654 -7.47 0.06 -25.11
CA ASN A 654 -6.31 -0.60 -25.72
C ASN A 654 -5.15 -0.82 -24.73
N MET A 655 -5.34 -0.49 -23.46
CA MET A 655 -4.35 -0.64 -22.39
C MET A 655 -4.88 -1.51 -21.23
N ARG A 656 -4.45 -1.25 -20.00
CA ARG A 656 -4.81 -2.04 -18.81
C ARG A 656 -6.24 -1.73 -18.43
N THR A 657 -6.97 -2.76 -18.02
CA THR A 657 -8.42 -2.63 -17.81
C THR A 657 -8.78 -2.73 -16.34
N TYR A 658 -9.17 -1.59 -15.75
CA TYR A 658 -9.54 -1.47 -14.34
C TYR A 658 -11.04 -1.37 -14.08
N ALA A 659 -11.86 -1.27 -15.15
CA ALA A 659 -13.33 -1.28 -15.09
C ALA A 659 -13.90 -2.03 -16.31
N LEU A 660 -14.92 -2.88 -16.09
CA LEU A 660 -15.49 -3.79 -17.10
C LEU A 660 -17.02 -3.92 -16.97
N GLY A 661 -17.72 -4.18 -18.08
CA GLY A 661 -19.14 -4.56 -18.07
C GLY A 661 -20.03 -3.55 -17.34
N ASP A 662 -20.70 -3.99 -16.27
CA ASP A 662 -21.60 -3.17 -15.44
C ASP A 662 -20.88 -2.31 -14.38
N GLU A 663 -19.54 -2.26 -14.41
CA GLU A 663 -18.79 -1.43 -13.48
C GLU A 663 -18.88 0.06 -13.85
N ALA A 664 -18.77 0.92 -12.83
CA ALA A 664 -18.66 2.36 -13.02
C ALA A 664 -17.23 2.83 -12.76
N GLY A 665 -16.87 3.97 -13.33
CA GLY A 665 -15.56 4.59 -13.14
C GLY A 665 -15.45 5.93 -13.87
N VAL A 666 -14.37 6.65 -13.60
CA VAL A 666 -14.04 7.89 -14.32
C VAL A 666 -12.88 7.61 -15.28
N LEU A 667 -13.10 7.86 -16.57
CA LEU A 667 -12.05 7.77 -17.58
C LEU A 667 -10.99 8.85 -17.36
N ILE A 668 -9.72 8.52 -17.59
CA ILE A 668 -8.64 9.52 -17.53
C ILE A 668 -8.90 10.65 -18.52
N CYS A 669 -9.32 10.34 -19.74
CA CYS A 669 -9.71 11.35 -20.71
C CYS A 669 -10.91 10.88 -21.55
N SER A 670 -11.75 11.82 -21.94
CA SER A 670 -12.82 11.60 -22.91
C SER A 670 -12.75 12.64 -24.03
N TYR A 671 -13.29 12.30 -25.20
CA TYR A 671 -13.29 13.17 -26.39
C TYR A 671 -14.73 13.48 -26.81
N PRO A 672 -15.47 14.28 -26.02
CA PRO A 672 -16.91 14.48 -26.21
C PRO A 672 -17.27 15.16 -27.53
N ARG A 673 -16.33 15.87 -28.15
CA ARG A 673 -16.49 16.54 -29.45
C ARG A 673 -16.07 15.69 -30.66
N GLY A 674 -15.60 14.46 -30.44
CA GLY A 674 -15.15 13.55 -31.52
C GLY A 674 -13.73 13.82 -32.05
N GLU A 675 -13.06 14.85 -31.55
CA GLU A 675 -11.73 15.30 -31.98
C GLU A 675 -10.59 14.54 -31.26
N ARG A 676 -10.70 13.21 -31.18
CA ARG A 676 -9.63 12.40 -30.61
C ARG A 676 -8.40 12.43 -31.54
N PRO A 677 -7.19 12.72 -31.04
CA PRO A 677 -5.98 12.59 -31.84
C PRO A 677 -5.88 11.19 -32.45
N GLU A 678 -5.31 11.08 -33.65
CA GLU A 678 -5.09 9.79 -34.31
C GLU A 678 -4.35 8.82 -33.37
N THR A 679 -3.28 9.33 -32.74
CA THR A 679 -2.55 8.68 -31.65
C THR A 679 -2.73 9.47 -30.34
N PRO A 680 -3.75 9.17 -29.52
CA PRO A 680 -3.93 9.83 -28.23
C PRO A 680 -2.85 9.36 -27.24
N PHE A 681 -2.68 10.06 -26.11
CA PHE A 681 -1.79 9.59 -25.04
C PHE A 681 -2.20 8.19 -24.53
N PRO A 682 -1.27 7.31 -24.12
CA PRO A 682 -1.53 5.87 -23.99
C PRO A 682 -2.70 5.51 -23.07
N TYR A 683 -2.79 6.14 -21.89
CA TYR A 683 -3.67 5.72 -20.80
C TYR A 683 -5.06 6.35 -20.82
N TRP A 684 -5.41 7.11 -21.86
CA TRP A 684 -6.64 7.92 -21.93
C TRP A 684 -7.94 7.16 -21.59
N ALA A 685 -8.00 5.88 -21.93
CA ALA A 685 -9.16 5.02 -21.78
C ALA A 685 -9.22 4.23 -20.45
N GLU A 686 -8.26 4.40 -19.54
CA GLU A 686 -8.20 3.68 -18.27
C GLU A 686 -9.01 4.38 -17.15
N CYS A 687 -9.18 3.73 -16.00
CA CYS A 687 -9.69 4.33 -14.76
C CYS A 687 -8.66 4.12 -13.64
N TRP A 688 -8.03 5.20 -13.19
CA TRP A 688 -7.02 5.17 -12.13
C TRP A 688 -7.61 5.61 -10.81
N THR A 689 -7.58 4.72 -9.81
CA THR A 689 -8.18 4.96 -8.50
C THR A 689 -7.61 6.20 -7.80
N GLY A 690 -6.31 6.45 -7.91
CA GLY A 690 -5.68 7.62 -7.33
C GLY A 690 -6.17 8.93 -7.95
N LEU A 691 -6.45 8.94 -9.25
CA LEU A 691 -7.03 10.07 -9.97
C LEU A 691 -8.52 10.25 -9.68
N GLU A 692 -9.27 9.14 -9.55
CA GLU A 692 -10.67 9.16 -9.16
C GLU A 692 -10.86 9.74 -7.75
N TYR A 693 -10.01 9.39 -6.79
CA TYR A 693 -10.05 9.98 -5.46
C TYR A 693 -9.59 11.44 -5.43
N MET A 694 -8.57 11.79 -6.23
CA MET A 694 -8.16 13.18 -6.42
C MET A 694 -9.33 14.03 -6.94
N PHE A 695 -10.01 13.54 -7.99
CA PHE A 695 -11.16 14.18 -8.58
C PHE A 695 -12.35 14.26 -7.61
N ALA A 696 -12.65 13.18 -6.88
CA ALA A 696 -13.68 13.18 -5.84
C ALA A 696 -13.39 14.22 -4.76
N ARG A 697 -12.13 14.40 -4.38
CA ARG A 697 -11.75 15.44 -3.42
C ARG A 697 -11.95 16.86 -3.97
N LEU A 698 -11.58 17.11 -5.23
CA LEU A 698 -11.88 18.39 -5.88
C LEU A 698 -13.39 18.66 -5.93
N LEU A 699 -14.20 17.65 -6.27
CA LEU A 699 -15.66 17.79 -6.23
C LEU A 699 -16.15 18.24 -4.84
N LEU A 700 -15.60 17.68 -3.76
CA LEU A 700 -15.92 18.12 -2.39
C LEU A 700 -15.47 19.55 -2.10
N ASP A 701 -14.25 19.93 -2.49
CA ASP A 701 -13.71 21.29 -2.26
C ASP A 701 -14.58 22.39 -2.89
N TYR A 702 -15.33 22.06 -3.95
CA TYR A 702 -16.22 22.96 -4.66
C TYR A 702 -17.73 22.64 -4.45
N GLY A 703 -18.08 21.87 -3.43
CA GLY A 703 -19.48 21.67 -2.99
C GLY A 703 -20.32 20.68 -3.81
N LEU A 704 -19.69 19.81 -4.60
CA LEU A 704 -20.33 18.79 -5.44
C LEU A 704 -20.32 17.42 -4.72
N GLU A 705 -20.93 17.37 -3.54
CA GLU A 705 -20.86 16.22 -2.62
C GLU A 705 -21.46 14.93 -3.20
N GLN A 706 -22.57 15.03 -3.92
CA GLN A 706 -23.25 13.86 -4.49
C GLN A 706 -22.47 13.27 -5.67
N GLU A 707 -21.82 14.13 -6.47
CA GLU A 707 -20.87 13.73 -7.51
C GLU A 707 -19.67 13.01 -6.89
N ALA A 708 -19.07 13.59 -5.84
CA ALA A 708 -17.93 12.99 -5.15
C ALA A 708 -18.28 11.61 -4.58
N LEU A 709 -19.45 11.48 -3.95
CA LEU A 709 -19.94 10.21 -3.43
C LEU A 709 -20.08 9.16 -4.54
N ARG A 710 -20.63 9.53 -5.70
CA ARG A 710 -20.78 8.61 -6.83
C ARG A 710 -19.43 8.12 -7.36
N VAL A 711 -18.43 8.99 -7.44
CA VAL A 711 -17.06 8.61 -7.87
C VAL A 711 -16.45 7.61 -6.89
N VAL A 712 -16.48 7.90 -5.58
CA VAL A 712 -15.90 7.00 -4.58
C VAL A 712 -16.65 5.67 -4.52
N GLN A 713 -17.98 5.67 -4.61
CA GLN A 713 -18.78 4.44 -4.70
C GLN A 713 -18.41 3.59 -5.91
N ALA A 714 -18.15 4.21 -7.06
CA ALA A 714 -17.71 3.49 -8.25
C ALA A 714 -16.38 2.74 -8.01
N VAL A 715 -15.41 3.38 -7.35
CA VAL A 715 -14.15 2.73 -6.96
C VAL A 715 -14.39 1.60 -5.96
N ARG A 716 -15.18 1.84 -4.90
CA ARG A 716 -15.47 0.83 -3.86
C ARG A 716 -16.26 -0.37 -4.38
N HIS A 717 -17.19 -0.17 -5.31
CA HIS A 717 -17.93 -1.26 -5.95
C HIS A 717 -17.05 -2.12 -6.88
N ARG A 718 -15.94 -1.58 -7.40
CA ARG A 718 -14.93 -2.37 -8.13
C ARG A 718 -14.04 -3.19 -7.19
N HIS A 719 -13.86 -2.72 -5.96
CA HIS A 719 -13.04 -3.33 -4.90
C HIS A 719 -13.89 -3.79 -3.72
N ASP A 720 -14.98 -4.51 -4.02
CA ASP A 720 -16.01 -4.91 -3.06
C ASP A 720 -15.71 -6.22 -2.32
N GLY A 721 -14.56 -6.84 -2.55
CA GLY A 721 -14.16 -8.12 -1.97
C GLY A 721 -14.71 -9.35 -2.70
N ALA A 722 -15.69 -9.23 -3.59
CA ALA A 722 -16.05 -10.29 -4.53
C ALA A 722 -15.15 -10.24 -5.77
N LYS A 723 -15.01 -9.04 -6.36
CA LYS A 723 -14.33 -8.83 -7.64
C LYS A 723 -12.84 -8.55 -7.47
N ARG A 724 -12.51 -7.61 -6.58
CA ARG A 724 -11.14 -7.17 -6.30
C ARG A 724 -10.97 -6.91 -4.80
N ASN A 725 -9.72 -6.93 -4.35
CA ASN A 725 -9.36 -6.75 -2.96
C ASN A 725 -9.65 -5.31 -2.48
N PRO A 726 -10.47 -5.11 -1.43
CA PRO A 726 -10.77 -3.81 -0.84
C PRO A 726 -9.54 -3.04 -0.32
N PHE A 727 -8.45 -3.73 -0.03
CA PHE A 727 -7.20 -3.22 0.56
C PHE A 727 -6.04 -3.12 -0.46
N ASN A 728 -6.33 -3.36 -1.74
CA ASN A 728 -5.35 -3.28 -2.81
C ASN A 728 -6.03 -2.77 -4.08
N GLU A 729 -5.81 -1.49 -4.37
CA GLU A 729 -6.31 -0.82 -5.56
C GLU A 729 -5.15 -0.69 -6.57
N PRO A 730 -5.14 -1.51 -7.64
CA PRO A 730 -4.02 -1.52 -8.57
C PRO A 730 -4.12 -0.43 -9.63
N GLU A 731 -2.96 0.13 -9.99
CA GLU A 731 -2.74 0.86 -11.25
C GLU A 731 -1.57 0.14 -11.96
N CYS A 732 -0.39 0.76 -12.07
CA CYS A 732 0.82 0.07 -12.53
C CYS A 732 1.38 -0.83 -11.41
N GLY A 733 0.69 -1.94 -11.13
CA GLY A 733 0.99 -2.85 -10.03
C GLY A 733 -0.01 -2.74 -8.87
N SER A 734 0.09 -3.64 -7.91
CA SER A 734 -0.72 -3.66 -6.68
C SER A 734 -0.14 -2.77 -5.59
N TYR A 735 -0.97 -2.45 -4.60
CA TYR A 735 -0.63 -1.57 -3.48
C TYR A 735 -0.03 -0.26 -4.00
N TYR A 736 -0.73 0.36 -4.96
CA TYR A 736 -0.21 1.48 -5.73
C TYR A 736 -0.31 2.79 -4.94
N ALA A 737 0.78 3.52 -4.80
CA ALA A 737 0.93 4.67 -3.92
C ALA A 737 -0.08 5.79 -4.21
N ARG A 738 -0.49 5.97 -5.47
CA ARG A 738 -1.45 7.01 -5.86
C ARG A 738 -2.78 6.89 -5.11
N CYS A 739 -3.25 5.67 -4.81
CA CYS A 739 -4.54 5.47 -4.15
C CYS A 739 -4.59 6.03 -2.72
N MET A 740 -3.43 6.30 -2.10
CA MET A 740 -3.36 7.00 -0.81
C MET A 740 -3.87 8.46 -0.89
N SER A 741 -4.16 8.98 -2.10
CA SER A 741 -4.97 10.19 -2.27
C SER A 741 -6.35 10.10 -1.62
N ALA A 742 -6.90 8.88 -1.44
CA ALA A 742 -8.15 8.64 -0.71
C ALA A 742 -8.16 9.23 0.71
N TRP A 743 -6.99 9.34 1.35
CA TRP A 743 -6.86 9.94 2.68
C TRP A 743 -7.39 11.38 2.73
N SER A 744 -7.31 12.10 1.60
CA SER A 744 -7.83 13.45 1.51
C SER A 744 -9.35 13.52 1.68
N LEU A 745 -10.11 12.45 1.40
CA LEU A 745 -11.58 12.43 1.53
C LEU A 745 -12.06 12.61 2.98
N VAL A 746 -11.20 12.31 3.96
CA VAL A 746 -11.52 12.47 5.38
C VAL A 746 -10.93 13.75 5.97
N HIS A 747 -10.05 14.47 5.28
CA HIS A 747 -9.55 15.77 5.76
C HIS A 747 -10.68 16.78 5.84
N GLN A 748 -10.76 17.55 6.93
CA GLN A 748 -11.68 18.68 7.01
C GLN A 748 -11.22 19.74 6.00
N THR A 749 -12.14 20.22 5.17
CA THR A 749 -11.94 21.50 4.47
C THR A 749 -11.72 22.56 5.54
N SER A 750 -10.54 23.18 5.58
CA SER A 750 -10.42 24.48 6.22
C SER A 750 -11.26 25.44 5.38
N THR A 751 -12.48 25.73 5.84
CA THR A 751 -13.34 26.77 5.25
C THR A 751 -12.69 28.13 5.34
#